data_AF-A0A2H6BA24-F1
#
_entry.id   AF-A0A2H6BA24-F1
#
_cell.length_a   1.000
_cell.length_b   1.000
_cell.length_c   1.000
_cell.angle_alpha   90.00
_cell.angle_beta   90.00
_cell.angle_gamma   90.00
#
_symmetry.space_group_name_H-M   'P 1'
#
loop_
_entity.id
_entity.type
_entity.pdbx_description
1 polymer ?
#
loop_
_entity_poly.entity_id
_entity_poly.type
_entity_poly.pdbx_seq_one_letter_code
_entity_poly.pdbx_strand_id
1 'polypeptide(L)'
;MALRAHQKSSKPATSKLANAQVSLVAKLRLWVDDLKLDDEIVAELLPSGKPHDYESQLWDYKEKLPCLPNKPTDEDRKLHKSEIGDIIKDVVAFHNSYGGYILFGVSDKGSSRIKNCIGDFDLGDFNRRLESYTGNSIECSFRFFEMSTQVGTARLALMLVPRRPARVAPVRFKKMGPEKPNGKRCFNEETYVRIRDECRPASATSEDWQFLHADRSPPEAPGGRNRPAVVSALPARDPDLVEFVGRTDVLASLRSWLSDPRSPVRLVTGIGGLGKTSVAYRLAEEVVASGGGEIEWVIWLTAKQRTYSALRGHLIQASRVDFGNLEELYEAILQTLSHQISPDIDEPSLDELADRVVDAFQNYTCLLIIDDIDSLAPDEQKEMVAALNGLALRTVGRDIPCSRILMTSRIDQGMPPTAVVKIAGLEYESFSRFVSNICEVFEIAGISGKNMEDLYVATSGSPLFAASVVRLVKLGENLATAIETWKGQEGEEVRRFAFQREISRLGGSQGRLLYAVLLLGETSVNDLASILEVTPKVVRDRVSDLQSYHLISTSTKESGDSVIFAPSDLSAVTELLRSHLGSQAASVEQACARAQERSNTDNRSIGAGIRRVVAGWNVGRADEALRVAQELRTKFPKSGDVANVLGQALLRQSPPRTADADREFDAARRLGCTRPELMADAINTKIELKDWQVLLDMVSSWSSNDRAHDVPLYAHIRACSELISIAKERGDYARVAELAIGAVERISKKFSRLRLEKRQFDELNSHRFGYAREYIVALDRLNPRSGDKLNVFDGIWKLAESDVALVDLVRVGIVALQAWWSDVEGRSVIDTTACHILNRQLGRLVRLERQLRDYGLTQSSVFDELARARLDLAHRGARLVA
;
A
#
# COMPACT_ATOMS: atom_id res chain seq x y z
N MET A 1 6.74 -74.40 4.04
CA MET A 1 5.62 -73.63 3.43
C MET A 1 5.97 -72.15 3.52
N ALA A 2 6.64 -71.62 2.49
CA ALA A 2 6.09 -70.64 1.54
C ALA A 2 6.00 -69.23 2.18
N LEU A 3 6.68 -68.17 1.75
CA LEU A 3 7.21 -67.82 0.43
C LEU A 3 8.42 -66.85 0.55
N ARG A 4 9.38 -67.03 -0.35
CA ARG A 4 10.47 -66.10 -0.68
C ARG A 4 9.96 -64.95 -1.57
N ALA A 5 10.80 -63.91 -1.61
CA ALA A 5 11.02 -62.93 -2.68
C ALA A 5 10.22 -61.62 -2.61
N HIS A 6 10.90 -60.53 -2.21
CA HIS A 6 11.06 -59.30 -2.99
C HIS A 6 12.12 -58.40 -2.31
N GLN A 7 13.40 -58.74 -2.49
CA GLN A 7 14.52 -57.82 -2.27
C GLN A 7 15.08 -57.47 -3.65
N LYS A 8 14.62 -56.36 -4.21
CA LYS A 8 15.19 -55.74 -5.43
C LYS A 8 15.80 -54.41 -5.04
N SER A 9 17.13 -54.40 -4.95
CA SER A 9 18.04 -53.36 -5.46
C SER A 9 17.39 -51.99 -5.81
N SER A 10 17.57 -50.99 -4.94
CA SER A 10 17.44 -49.57 -5.27
C SER A 10 18.74 -48.80 -4.96
N LYS A 11 19.62 -48.83 -5.96
CA LYS A 11 20.57 -47.79 -6.44
C LYS A 11 21.48 -47.00 -5.45
N PRO A 12 22.82 -47.07 -5.64
CA PRO A 12 23.82 -46.14 -5.08
C PRO A 12 23.97 -44.81 -5.87
N ALA A 13 22.97 -44.42 -6.67
CA ALA A 13 23.07 -43.30 -7.61
C ALA A 13 22.73 -41.92 -6.99
N THR A 14 21.87 -41.90 -5.96
CA THR A 14 21.40 -40.67 -5.32
C THR A 14 22.44 -39.99 -4.44
N SER A 15 23.35 -40.74 -3.80
CA SER A 15 24.42 -40.15 -2.96
C SER A 15 25.56 -39.52 -3.80
N LYS A 16 25.86 -40.07 -4.98
CA LYS A 16 26.89 -39.53 -5.88
C LYS A 16 26.46 -38.20 -6.53
N LEU A 17 25.19 -38.08 -6.92
CA LEU A 17 24.63 -36.84 -7.48
C LEU A 17 24.62 -35.70 -6.46
N ALA A 18 24.23 -35.97 -5.21
CA ALA A 18 24.27 -34.99 -4.14
C ALA A 18 25.70 -34.51 -3.83
N ASN A 19 26.68 -35.43 -3.76
CA ASN A 19 28.08 -35.08 -3.52
C ASN A 19 28.70 -34.27 -4.68
N ALA A 20 28.36 -34.59 -5.94
CA ALA A 20 28.82 -33.84 -7.11
C ALA A 20 28.24 -32.41 -7.15
N GLN A 21 26.97 -32.24 -6.76
CA GLN A 21 26.32 -30.94 -6.68
C GLN A 21 26.94 -30.06 -5.58
N VAL A 22 27.19 -30.62 -4.40
CA VAL A 22 27.88 -29.92 -3.31
C VAL A 22 29.29 -29.48 -3.75
N SER A 23 30.01 -30.35 -4.46
CA SER A 23 31.34 -30.04 -5.02
C SER A 23 31.31 -28.93 -6.08
N LEU A 24 30.30 -28.90 -6.96
CA LEU A 24 30.16 -27.85 -7.98
C LEU A 24 29.85 -26.50 -7.33
N VAL A 25 28.93 -26.46 -6.35
CA VAL A 25 28.58 -25.22 -5.65
C VAL A 25 29.78 -24.64 -4.90
N ALA A 26 30.58 -25.48 -4.22
CA ALA A 26 31.80 -25.02 -3.54
C ALA A 26 32.80 -24.41 -4.53
N LYS A 27 33.02 -25.08 -5.67
CA LYS A 27 33.94 -24.64 -6.73
C LYS A 27 33.52 -23.33 -7.39
N LEU A 28 32.25 -23.21 -7.79
CA LEU A 28 31.73 -21.97 -8.40
C LEU A 28 31.79 -20.79 -7.43
N ARG A 29 31.64 -21.01 -6.12
CA ARG A 29 31.71 -19.94 -5.12
C ARG A 29 33.10 -19.34 -4.99
N LEU A 30 34.14 -20.18 -5.02
CA LEU A 30 35.52 -19.72 -5.06
C LEU A 30 35.78 -18.89 -6.33
N TRP A 31 35.28 -19.35 -7.47
CA TRP A 31 35.43 -18.63 -8.74
C TRP A 31 34.69 -17.30 -8.80
N VAL A 32 33.53 -17.19 -8.15
CA VAL A 32 32.85 -15.89 -7.98
C VAL A 32 33.70 -14.94 -7.14
N ASP A 33 34.31 -15.42 -6.05
CA ASP A 33 35.18 -14.61 -5.19
C ASP A 33 36.46 -14.17 -5.92
N ASP A 34 37.00 -15.02 -6.80
CA ASP A 34 38.17 -14.72 -7.65
C ASP A 34 37.82 -13.88 -8.90
N LEU A 35 36.54 -13.52 -9.07
CA LEU A 35 36.02 -12.84 -10.26
C LEU A 35 36.36 -13.56 -11.59
N LYS A 36 36.43 -14.89 -11.57
CA LYS A 36 36.80 -15.71 -12.71
C LYS A 36 35.68 -15.77 -13.75
N LEU A 37 36.05 -15.58 -15.02
CA LEU A 37 35.13 -15.62 -16.18
C LEU A 37 35.80 -16.24 -17.42
N ASP A 38 35.86 -17.58 -17.48
CA ASP A 38 36.50 -18.35 -18.55
C ASP A 38 35.72 -19.61 -18.96
N ASP A 39 36.30 -20.36 -19.91
CA ASP A 39 35.71 -21.55 -20.53
C ASP A 39 35.49 -22.70 -19.53
N GLU A 40 36.26 -22.75 -18.44
CA GLU A 40 36.11 -23.80 -17.41
C GLU A 40 34.75 -23.71 -16.72
N ILE A 41 34.23 -22.50 -16.52
CA ILE A 41 32.90 -22.29 -15.92
C ILE A 41 31.81 -22.82 -16.82
N VAL A 42 31.92 -22.57 -18.13
CA VAL A 42 30.98 -23.09 -19.12
C VAL A 42 31.02 -24.62 -19.15
N ALA A 43 32.21 -25.22 -19.08
CA ALA A 43 32.35 -26.68 -19.04
C ALA A 43 31.71 -27.32 -17.80
N GLU A 44 31.76 -26.65 -16.64
CA GLU A 44 31.13 -27.11 -15.39
C GLU A 44 29.61 -26.92 -15.38
N LEU A 45 29.11 -25.83 -15.97
CA LEU A 45 27.66 -25.59 -16.13
C LEU A 45 27.06 -26.46 -17.24
N LEU A 46 27.86 -26.85 -18.23
CA LEU A 46 27.47 -27.69 -19.37
C LEU A 46 28.31 -28.98 -19.43
N PRO A 47 28.25 -29.88 -18.42
CA PRO A 47 29.04 -31.10 -18.43
C PRO A 47 28.73 -31.94 -19.68
N SER A 48 29.77 -32.29 -20.44
CA SER A 48 29.63 -32.99 -21.74
C SER A 48 28.76 -32.22 -22.76
N GLY A 49 28.74 -30.89 -22.69
CA GLY A 49 27.99 -30.01 -23.59
C GLY A 49 26.48 -29.98 -23.35
N LYS A 50 26.02 -30.46 -22.17
CA LYS A 50 24.60 -30.45 -21.79
C LYS A 50 24.39 -29.65 -20.50
N PRO A 51 23.40 -28.75 -20.45
CA PRO A 51 23.10 -27.99 -19.23
C PRO A 51 22.56 -28.90 -18.13
N HIS A 52 22.80 -28.53 -16.88
CA HIS A 52 22.14 -29.16 -15.74
C HIS A 52 20.61 -29.03 -15.85
N ASP A 53 19.86 -30.02 -15.37
CA ASP A 53 18.39 -30.03 -15.35
C ASP A 53 17.79 -29.16 -14.23
N TYR A 54 18.65 -28.46 -13.48
CA TYR A 54 18.27 -27.61 -12.37
C TYR A 54 19.13 -26.34 -12.34
N GLU A 55 18.58 -25.32 -11.69
CA GLU A 55 19.26 -24.08 -11.34
C GLU A 55 19.61 -24.08 -9.85
N SER A 56 20.46 -23.14 -9.45
CA SER A 56 20.96 -23.11 -8.07
C SER A 56 21.19 -21.67 -7.60
N GLN A 57 21.66 -21.54 -6.37
CA GLN A 57 21.97 -20.26 -5.74
C GLN A 57 23.14 -19.51 -6.40
N LEU A 58 23.92 -20.18 -7.26
CA LEU A 58 25.10 -19.64 -7.94
C LEU A 58 24.98 -19.58 -9.46
N TRP A 59 23.94 -20.17 -10.07
CA TRP A 59 23.74 -20.05 -11.50
C TRP A 59 22.29 -20.05 -11.93
N ASP A 60 22.04 -19.43 -13.08
CA ASP A 60 20.75 -19.31 -13.75
C ASP A 60 20.94 -19.49 -15.26
N TYR A 61 19.94 -20.06 -15.94
CA TYR A 61 19.94 -20.20 -17.39
C TYR A 61 18.92 -19.25 -18.00
N LYS A 62 19.33 -18.56 -19.07
CA LYS A 62 18.43 -17.72 -19.86
C LYS A 62 18.48 -18.15 -21.31
N GLU A 63 17.32 -18.23 -21.96
CA GLU A 63 17.26 -18.68 -23.35
C GLU A 63 17.92 -17.69 -24.32
N LYS A 64 17.71 -16.39 -24.11
CA LYS A 64 18.14 -15.33 -25.02
C LYS A 64 18.69 -14.12 -24.28
N LEU A 65 19.57 -13.38 -24.95
CA LEU A 65 19.95 -12.03 -24.53
C LEU A 65 18.83 -11.04 -24.89
N PRO A 66 18.56 -10.03 -24.04
CA PRO A 66 17.66 -8.94 -24.42
C PRO A 66 18.34 -8.12 -25.51
N CYS A 67 17.76 -8.13 -26.70
CA CYS A 67 18.27 -7.41 -27.86
C CYS A 67 17.13 -6.62 -28.49
N LEU A 68 17.43 -5.40 -28.96
CA LEU A 68 16.48 -4.65 -29.78
C LEU A 68 16.69 -5.02 -31.26
N PRO A 69 15.62 -5.23 -32.03
CA PRO A 69 15.73 -5.36 -33.48
C PRO A 69 16.18 -4.04 -34.11
N ASN A 70 16.77 -4.09 -35.32
CA ASN A 70 17.32 -2.92 -36.02
C ASN A 70 16.34 -1.74 -36.18
N LYS A 71 15.04 -2.02 -36.25
CA LYS A 71 13.96 -1.02 -36.25
C LYS A 71 12.96 -1.36 -35.15
N PRO A 72 13.22 -0.97 -33.89
CA PRO A 72 12.41 -1.41 -32.77
C PRO A 72 11.11 -0.62 -32.68
N THR A 73 10.00 -1.35 -32.62
CA THR A 73 8.67 -0.81 -32.31
C THR A 73 8.58 -0.38 -30.83
N ASP A 74 7.51 0.31 -30.46
CA ASP A 74 7.27 0.66 -29.05
C ASP A 74 7.06 -0.59 -28.17
N GLU A 75 6.46 -1.64 -28.73
CA GLU A 75 6.32 -2.95 -28.08
C GLU A 75 7.67 -3.62 -27.88
N ASP A 76 8.55 -3.62 -28.90
CA ASP A 76 9.91 -4.17 -28.78
C ASP A 76 10.69 -3.43 -27.68
N ARG A 77 10.55 -2.10 -27.61
CA ARG A 77 11.19 -1.28 -26.57
C ARG A 77 10.64 -1.60 -25.19
N LYS A 78 9.33 -1.83 -25.05
CA LYS A 78 8.69 -2.20 -23.78
C LYS A 78 9.12 -3.60 -23.34
N LEU A 79 9.12 -4.56 -24.27
CA LEU A 79 9.58 -5.93 -24.02
C LEU A 79 11.05 -5.94 -23.61
N HIS A 80 11.93 -5.28 -24.37
CA HIS A 80 13.35 -5.14 -24.04
C HIS A 80 13.56 -4.52 -22.66
N LYS A 81 12.82 -3.45 -22.32
CA LYS A 81 12.87 -2.86 -20.96
C LYS A 81 12.47 -3.87 -19.89
N SER A 82 11.44 -4.68 -20.12
CA SER A 82 10.99 -5.69 -19.16
C SER A 82 11.99 -6.85 -19.01
N GLU A 83 12.60 -7.31 -20.11
CA GLU A 83 13.62 -8.36 -20.11
C GLU A 83 14.89 -7.89 -19.39
N ILE A 84 15.36 -6.67 -19.67
CA ILE A 84 16.45 -6.03 -18.91
C ILE A 84 16.07 -5.89 -17.43
N GLY A 85 14.82 -5.52 -17.13
CA GLY A 85 14.30 -5.43 -15.76
C GLY A 85 14.36 -6.75 -15.00
N ASP A 86 14.08 -7.88 -15.67
CA ASP A 86 14.19 -9.20 -15.05
C ASP A 86 15.66 -9.58 -14.78
N ILE A 87 16.58 -9.27 -15.70
CA ILE A 87 18.03 -9.49 -15.45
C ILE A 87 18.52 -8.59 -14.29
N ILE A 88 18.10 -7.32 -14.22
CA ILE A 88 18.44 -6.42 -13.11
C ILE A 88 17.98 -7.00 -11.77
N LYS A 89 16.77 -7.54 -11.70
CA LYS A 89 16.26 -8.22 -10.51
C LYS A 89 17.14 -9.40 -10.12
N ASP A 90 17.48 -10.25 -11.09
CA ASP A 90 18.30 -11.43 -10.86
C ASP A 90 19.71 -11.04 -10.39
N VAL A 91 20.34 -10.04 -11.03
CA VAL A 91 21.65 -9.50 -10.62
C VAL A 91 21.64 -8.98 -9.18
N VAL A 92 20.64 -8.19 -8.79
CA VAL A 92 20.53 -7.70 -7.40
C VAL A 92 20.35 -8.85 -6.42
N ALA A 93 19.50 -9.83 -6.76
CA ALA A 93 19.28 -11.01 -5.92
C ALA A 93 20.55 -11.87 -5.76
N PHE A 94 21.30 -12.11 -6.84
CA PHE A 94 22.60 -12.78 -6.82
C PHE A 94 23.61 -12.01 -5.97
N HIS A 95 23.76 -10.71 -6.22
CA HIS A 95 24.71 -9.84 -5.52
C HIS A 95 24.46 -9.81 -4.00
N ASN A 96 23.18 -9.73 -3.60
CA ASN A 96 22.77 -9.78 -2.19
C ASN A 96 22.96 -11.15 -1.54
N SER A 97 22.94 -12.22 -2.33
CA SER A 97 23.23 -13.59 -1.91
C SER A 97 24.73 -13.89 -2.05
N TYR A 98 25.11 -14.81 -2.92
CA TYR A 98 26.47 -15.36 -3.00
C TYR A 98 27.26 -14.85 -4.21
N GLY A 99 26.72 -13.89 -4.98
CA GLY A 99 27.12 -13.68 -6.37
C GLY A 99 26.75 -14.90 -7.23
N GLY A 100 27.20 -14.95 -8.48
CA GLY A 100 26.92 -16.09 -9.34
C GLY A 100 27.06 -15.81 -10.83
N TYR A 101 26.55 -16.74 -11.63
CA TYR A 101 26.68 -16.77 -13.08
C TYR A 101 25.32 -16.85 -13.77
N ILE A 102 25.08 -16.02 -14.77
CA ILE A 102 23.90 -16.14 -15.64
C ILE A 102 24.38 -16.54 -17.02
N LEU A 103 24.01 -17.75 -17.46
CA LEU A 103 24.38 -18.28 -18.77
C LEU A 103 23.21 -18.13 -19.75
N PHE A 104 23.44 -17.34 -20.79
CA PHE A 104 22.51 -17.09 -21.88
C PHE A 104 22.73 -18.09 -23.01
N GLY A 105 21.65 -18.42 -23.72
CA GLY A 105 21.65 -19.40 -24.81
C GLY A 105 21.22 -20.80 -24.35
N VAL A 106 20.49 -20.91 -23.24
CA VAL A 106 20.03 -22.20 -22.71
C VAL A 106 18.52 -22.13 -22.43
N SER A 107 17.74 -23.00 -23.06
CA SER A 107 16.29 -23.11 -22.85
C SER A 107 15.93 -24.12 -21.76
N ASP A 108 14.85 -23.85 -21.04
CA ASP A 108 14.35 -24.72 -19.96
C ASP A 108 13.77 -26.03 -20.49
N LYS A 109 13.27 -26.03 -21.73
CA LYS A 109 12.50 -27.13 -22.32
C LYS A 109 13.02 -27.50 -23.71
N GLY A 110 12.82 -28.78 -24.07
CA GLY A 110 13.12 -29.33 -25.40
C GLY A 110 14.26 -30.35 -25.42
N SER A 111 14.36 -31.13 -26.50
CA SER A 111 15.41 -32.14 -26.72
C SER A 111 16.79 -31.54 -27.00
N SER A 112 16.84 -30.29 -27.49
CA SER A 112 18.05 -29.47 -27.59
C SER A 112 17.87 -28.17 -26.81
N ARG A 113 18.42 -28.14 -25.61
CA ARG A 113 18.38 -27.00 -24.68
C ARG A 113 19.40 -25.91 -25.01
N ILE A 114 20.46 -26.24 -25.76
CA ILE A 114 21.44 -25.23 -26.20
C ILE A 114 20.85 -24.46 -27.39
N LYS A 115 20.77 -23.14 -27.24
CA LYS A 115 20.34 -22.16 -28.26
C LYS A 115 21.51 -21.24 -28.59
N ASN A 116 21.54 -20.74 -29.82
CA ASN A 116 22.52 -19.76 -30.23
C ASN A 116 22.11 -18.37 -29.74
N CYS A 117 22.97 -17.68 -28.98
CA CYS A 117 22.77 -16.27 -28.64
C CYS A 117 22.95 -15.38 -29.88
N ILE A 118 21.94 -14.58 -30.18
CA ILE A 118 21.95 -13.64 -31.31
C ILE A 118 21.91 -12.22 -30.76
N GLY A 119 22.82 -11.37 -31.25
CA GLY A 119 22.95 -9.96 -30.87
C GLY A 119 24.11 -9.68 -29.90
N ASP A 120 24.32 -8.41 -29.61
CA ASP A 120 25.35 -7.92 -28.70
C ASP A 120 24.71 -7.35 -27.42
N PHE A 121 25.48 -7.32 -26.33
CA PHE A 121 25.01 -6.84 -25.02
C PHE A 121 25.88 -5.70 -24.53
N ASP A 122 25.31 -4.51 -24.41
CA ASP A 122 26.00 -3.33 -23.87
C ASP A 122 26.00 -3.38 -22.34
N LEU A 123 27.07 -3.95 -21.78
CA LEU A 123 27.29 -4.04 -20.34
C LEU A 123 27.37 -2.64 -19.68
N GLY A 124 27.88 -1.63 -20.39
CA GLY A 124 27.95 -0.26 -19.87
C GLY A 124 26.57 0.36 -19.71
N ASP A 125 25.67 0.20 -20.69
CA ASP A 125 24.28 0.62 -20.56
C ASP A 125 23.53 -0.16 -19.48
N PHE A 126 23.78 -1.47 -19.38
CA PHE A 126 23.19 -2.30 -18.34
C PHE A 126 23.59 -1.83 -16.93
N ASN A 127 24.88 -1.62 -16.68
CA ASN A 127 25.39 -1.16 -15.38
C ASN A 127 24.82 0.23 -15.01
N ARG A 128 24.73 1.17 -15.96
CA ARG A 128 24.07 2.48 -15.74
C ARG A 128 22.60 2.34 -15.36
N ARG A 129 21.87 1.44 -16.01
CA ARG A 129 20.46 1.19 -15.66
C ARG A 129 20.34 0.59 -14.27
N LEU A 130 21.14 -0.44 -13.96
CA LEU A 130 21.20 -1.09 -12.66
C LEU A 130 21.47 -0.07 -11.54
N GLU A 131 22.47 0.79 -11.71
CA GLU A 131 22.78 1.87 -10.79
C GLU A 131 21.61 2.86 -10.68
N SER A 132 20.91 3.19 -11.76
CA SER A 132 19.74 4.08 -11.69
C SER A 132 18.58 3.53 -10.83
N TYR A 133 18.48 2.20 -10.69
CA TYR A 133 17.44 1.53 -9.91
C TYR A 133 17.86 1.28 -8.45
N THR A 134 19.14 1.09 -8.18
CA THR A 134 19.67 0.74 -6.85
C THR A 134 20.40 1.89 -6.16
N GLY A 135 20.89 2.85 -6.94
CA GLY A 135 21.86 3.88 -6.56
C GLY A 135 23.13 3.31 -5.93
N ASN A 136 23.52 2.08 -6.30
CA ASN A 136 24.76 1.42 -5.94
C ASN A 136 25.42 0.91 -7.23
N SER A 137 26.75 1.01 -7.33
CA SER A 137 27.48 0.43 -8.47
C SER A 137 27.69 -1.07 -8.23
N ILE A 138 27.15 -1.91 -9.12
CA ILE A 138 27.40 -3.36 -9.15
C ILE A 138 28.06 -3.66 -10.49
N GLU A 139 29.38 -3.91 -10.45
CA GLU A 139 30.17 -4.16 -11.65
C GLU A 139 30.07 -5.64 -12.09
N CYS A 140 29.11 -5.92 -12.97
CA CYS A 140 29.03 -7.24 -13.59
C CYS A 140 30.12 -7.39 -14.66
N SER A 141 30.60 -8.62 -14.88
CA SER A 141 31.50 -8.96 -16.00
C SER A 141 30.76 -9.82 -17.02
N PHE A 142 31.05 -9.66 -18.31
CA PHE A 142 30.31 -10.34 -19.38
C PHE A 142 31.23 -10.81 -20.51
N ARG A 143 31.05 -12.05 -20.98
CA ARG A 143 31.87 -12.62 -22.07
C ARG A 143 31.06 -13.60 -22.93
N PHE A 144 31.36 -13.62 -24.24
CA PHE A 144 30.85 -14.61 -25.18
C PHE A 144 31.78 -15.82 -25.29
N PHE A 145 31.17 -16.98 -25.52
CA PHE A 145 31.83 -18.28 -25.63
C PHE A 145 31.33 -19.01 -26.88
N GLU A 146 32.20 -19.77 -27.54
CA GLU A 146 31.83 -20.64 -28.66
C GLU A 146 31.95 -22.11 -28.23
N MET A 147 30.90 -22.90 -28.47
CA MET A 147 30.87 -24.30 -28.11
C MET A 147 30.48 -25.15 -29.31
N SER A 148 31.23 -26.23 -29.57
CA SER A 148 30.84 -27.23 -30.55
C SER A 148 29.68 -28.08 -30.03
N THR A 149 28.57 -28.10 -30.76
CA THR A 149 27.40 -28.94 -30.51
C THR A 149 27.26 -30.01 -31.58
N GLN A 150 26.35 -30.97 -31.38
CA GLN A 150 26.04 -32.01 -32.38
C GLN A 150 25.49 -31.45 -33.71
N VAL A 151 25.03 -30.19 -33.73
CA VAL A 151 24.35 -29.54 -34.87
C VAL A 151 25.17 -28.37 -35.45
N GLY A 152 26.38 -28.11 -34.91
CA GLY A 152 27.26 -27.00 -35.31
C GLY A 152 27.83 -26.22 -34.12
N THR A 153 28.49 -25.08 -34.36
CA THR A 153 28.99 -24.20 -33.29
C THR A 153 27.86 -23.30 -32.77
N ALA A 154 27.68 -23.26 -31.44
CA ALA A 154 26.74 -22.37 -30.76
C ALA A 154 27.51 -21.28 -29.98
N ARG A 155 27.06 -20.03 -30.11
CA ARG A 155 27.54 -18.89 -29.34
C ARG A 155 26.71 -18.75 -28.07
N LEU A 156 27.36 -18.77 -26.92
CA LEU A 156 26.77 -18.58 -25.59
C LEU A 156 27.31 -17.29 -24.98
N ALA A 157 26.60 -16.76 -23.99
CA ALA A 157 27.04 -15.59 -23.24
C ALA A 157 26.98 -15.88 -21.74
N LEU A 158 28.02 -15.50 -21.00
CA LEU A 158 28.10 -15.68 -19.56
C LEU A 158 28.27 -14.33 -18.89
N MET A 159 27.41 -14.05 -17.92
CA MET A 159 27.52 -12.91 -17.02
C MET A 159 27.96 -13.39 -15.65
N LEU A 160 29.03 -12.80 -15.11
CA LEU A 160 29.42 -12.93 -13.71
C LEU A 160 28.83 -11.76 -12.92
N VAL A 161 28.10 -12.11 -11.86
CA VAL A 161 27.60 -11.18 -10.86
C VAL A 161 28.49 -11.27 -9.62
N PRO A 162 29.18 -10.19 -9.23
CA PRO A 162 30.05 -10.23 -8.07
C PRO A 162 29.23 -10.42 -6.79
N ARG A 163 29.79 -11.11 -5.81
CA ARG A 163 29.22 -11.18 -4.46
C ARG A 163 29.36 -9.83 -3.78
N ARG A 164 28.31 -9.35 -3.11
CA ARG A 164 28.43 -8.15 -2.25
C ARG A 164 29.46 -8.42 -1.14
N PRO A 165 30.42 -7.51 -0.90
CA PRO A 165 31.40 -7.65 0.18
C PRO A 165 30.73 -7.89 1.55
N ALA A 166 31.46 -8.53 2.45
CA ALA A 166 31.02 -8.62 3.84
C ALA A 166 30.90 -7.22 4.46
N ARG A 167 29.90 -7.01 5.33
CA ARG A 167 29.56 -5.76 6.02
C ARG A 167 28.97 -4.62 5.19
N VAL A 168 29.04 -4.63 3.86
CA VAL A 168 28.30 -3.63 3.07
C VAL A 168 26.80 -3.90 3.20
N ALA A 169 25.97 -2.88 3.34
CA ALA A 169 24.51 -3.05 3.47
C ALA A 169 23.89 -3.74 2.23
N PRO A 170 22.81 -4.55 2.39
CA PRO A 170 22.11 -5.14 1.26
C PRO A 170 21.62 -4.10 0.27
N VAL A 171 21.81 -4.37 -1.03
CA VAL A 171 21.35 -3.48 -2.09
C VAL A 171 19.83 -3.59 -2.22
N ARG A 172 19.17 -2.44 -2.14
CA ARG A 172 17.72 -2.28 -2.28
C ARG A 172 17.37 -1.54 -3.56
N PHE A 173 16.22 -1.85 -4.16
CA PHE A 173 15.64 -1.04 -5.23
C PHE A 173 15.04 0.27 -4.68
N LYS A 174 15.48 1.40 -5.24
CA LYS A 174 15.03 2.76 -4.90
C LYS A 174 13.83 3.23 -5.72
N LYS A 175 13.48 2.52 -6.79
CA LYS A 175 12.29 2.78 -7.62
C LYS A 175 11.77 1.48 -8.22
N MET A 176 10.47 1.42 -8.49
CA MET A 176 9.86 0.23 -9.08
C MET A 176 10.39 -0.07 -10.49
N GLY A 177 10.46 -1.37 -10.80
CA GLY A 177 10.95 -1.87 -12.08
C GLY A 177 9.96 -1.65 -13.24
N PRO A 178 10.42 -1.89 -14.49
CA PRO A 178 9.58 -1.81 -15.68
C PRO A 178 8.34 -2.71 -15.61
N GLU A 179 7.27 -2.31 -16.31
CA GLU A 179 6.08 -3.14 -16.48
C GLU A 179 6.29 -4.18 -17.58
N LYS A 180 5.98 -5.43 -17.26
CA LYS A 180 5.92 -6.55 -18.20
C LYS A 180 4.69 -6.41 -19.11
N PRO A 181 4.65 -7.15 -20.25
CA PRO A 181 3.48 -7.17 -21.13
C PRO A 181 2.16 -7.55 -20.44
N ASN A 182 2.23 -8.31 -19.34
CA ASN A 182 1.06 -8.72 -18.54
C ASN A 182 0.60 -7.67 -17.50
N GLY A 183 1.20 -6.48 -17.47
CA GLY A 183 0.89 -5.40 -16.53
C GLY A 183 1.52 -5.53 -15.14
N LYS A 184 2.19 -6.64 -14.81
CA LYS A 184 2.96 -6.77 -13.56
C LYS A 184 4.32 -6.11 -13.70
N ARG A 185 4.88 -5.60 -12.59
CA ARG A 185 6.24 -5.04 -12.57
C ARG A 185 7.28 -6.14 -12.42
N CYS A 186 8.49 -5.91 -12.94
CA CYS A 186 9.60 -6.85 -12.75
C CYS A 186 10.01 -6.96 -11.26
N PHE A 187 10.01 -5.83 -10.55
CA PHE A 187 10.34 -5.76 -9.12
C PHE A 187 9.75 -4.50 -8.47
N ASN A 188 9.62 -4.52 -7.14
CA ASN A 188 9.17 -3.41 -6.30
C ASN A 188 10.35 -2.70 -5.61
N GLU A 189 10.07 -1.66 -4.83
CA GLU A 189 11.04 -0.86 -4.04
C GLU A 189 11.51 -1.58 -2.77
N GLU A 190 12.05 -2.79 -2.96
CA GLU A 190 12.34 -3.76 -1.90
C GLU A 190 13.76 -4.35 -2.09
N THR A 191 14.23 -5.07 -1.07
CA THR A 191 15.48 -5.84 -1.13
C THR A 191 15.17 -7.24 -1.66
N TYR A 192 15.92 -7.71 -2.64
CA TYR A 192 15.74 -9.04 -3.23
C TYR A 192 16.88 -9.97 -2.83
N VAL A 193 16.56 -11.25 -2.66
CA VAL A 193 17.51 -12.33 -2.35
C VAL A 193 17.29 -13.49 -3.30
N ARG A 194 18.38 -14.19 -3.63
CA ARG A 194 18.31 -15.50 -4.28
C ARG A 194 18.44 -16.60 -3.25
N ILE A 195 17.41 -17.42 -3.12
CA ILE A 195 17.39 -18.62 -2.27
C ILE A 195 17.15 -19.81 -3.19
N ARG A 196 18.15 -20.70 -3.30
CA ARG A 196 18.16 -21.79 -4.28
C ARG A 196 18.02 -21.21 -5.70
N ASP A 197 17.00 -21.60 -6.44
CA ASP A 197 16.67 -21.16 -7.80
C ASP A 197 15.74 -19.95 -7.86
N GLU A 198 15.23 -19.47 -6.72
CA GLU A 198 14.24 -18.40 -6.69
C GLU A 198 14.85 -17.03 -6.35
N CYS A 199 14.64 -16.04 -7.22
CA CYS A 199 14.87 -14.62 -6.95
C CYS A 199 13.58 -13.97 -6.42
N ARG A 200 13.48 -13.79 -5.11
CA ARG A 200 12.28 -13.25 -4.44
C ARG A 200 12.59 -12.01 -3.60
N PRO A 201 11.58 -11.17 -3.30
CA PRO A 201 11.72 -10.19 -2.23
C PRO A 201 12.14 -10.88 -0.94
N ALA A 202 13.05 -10.26 -0.20
CA ALA A 202 13.30 -10.63 1.18
C ALA A 202 12.02 -10.34 1.96
N SER A 203 11.40 -11.36 2.54
CA SER A 203 10.12 -11.31 3.26
C SER A 203 10.20 -10.55 4.59
N ALA A 204 11.29 -9.81 4.78
CA ALA A 204 11.64 -9.07 5.98
C ALA A 204 11.58 -9.91 7.27
N THR A 205 11.81 -11.22 7.17
CA THR A 205 11.90 -12.13 8.30
C THR A 205 13.27 -12.03 8.98
N SER A 206 13.37 -12.53 10.21
CA SER A 206 14.66 -12.62 10.90
C SER A 206 15.63 -13.54 10.15
N GLU A 207 15.14 -14.59 9.48
CA GLU A 207 15.96 -15.51 8.68
C GLU A 207 16.53 -14.81 7.44
N ASP A 208 15.70 -14.07 6.70
CA ASP A 208 16.15 -13.31 5.53
C ASP A 208 17.10 -12.19 5.94
N TRP A 209 16.89 -11.55 7.09
CA TRP A 209 17.82 -10.58 7.66
C TRP A 209 19.16 -11.21 7.99
N GLN A 210 19.14 -12.33 8.72
CA GLN A 210 20.34 -13.07 9.08
C GLN A 210 21.12 -13.49 7.83
N PHE A 211 20.42 -14.00 6.81
CA PHE A 211 21.01 -14.36 5.54
C PHE A 211 21.63 -13.17 4.82
N LEU A 212 20.90 -12.06 4.71
CA LEU A 212 21.35 -10.84 4.04
C LEU A 212 22.57 -10.22 4.71
N HIS A 213 22.67 -10.29 6.03
CA HIS A 213 23.78 -9.69 6.73
C HIS A 213 24.94 -10.65 6.95
N ALA A 214 24.74 -11.97 6.79
CA ALA A 214 25.79 -12.98 6.87
C ALA A 214 26.97 -12.71 5.91
N ASP A 215 28.12 -13.31 6.23
CA ASP A 215 29.35 -13.17 5.44
C ASP A 215 29.19 -13.77 4.03
N ARG A 216 28.26 -14.71 3.87
CA ARG A 216 27.92 -15.34 2.58
C ARG A 216 29.17 -15.91 1.88
N SER A 217 30.20 -16.31 2.63
CA SER A 217 31.45 -16.92 2.16
C SER A 217 31.41 -18.46 2.13
N PRO A 218 32.21 -19.13 1.26
CA PRO A 218 32.34 -20.59 1.27
C PRO A 218 32.81 -21.13 2.64
N PRO A 219 32.36 -22.33 3.06
CA PRO A 219 32.82 -22.95 4.31
C PRO A 219 34.31 -23.27 4.35
N GLU A 220 34.96 -23.39 3.19
CA GLU A 220 36.29 -23.99 3.02
C GLU A 220 37.43 -22.95 2.90
N ALA A 221 37.14 -21.65 3.02
CA ALA A 221 38.19 -20.63 3.00
C ALA A 221 39.12 -20.80 4.22
N PRO A 222 40.43 -21.11 4.04
CA PRO A 222 41.37 -21.23 5.13
C PRO A 222 41.55 -19.84 5.76
N GLY A 223 41.09 -19.69 6.99
CA GLY A 223 40.99 -18.37 7.63
C GLY A 223 39.56 -17.84 7.64
N GLY A 224 38.57 -18.70 7.92
CA GLY A 224 37.24 -18.28 8.35
C GLY A 224 37.40 -17.20 9.42
N ARG A 225 37.33 -15.94 8.99
CA ARG A 225 37.48 -14.80 9.87
C ARG A 225 36.28 -14.90 10.80
N ASN A 226 36.53 -15.21 12.07
CA ASN A 226 35.58 -14.90 13.13
C ASN A 226 35.12 -13.48 12.86
N ARG A 227 33.83 -13.31 12.59
CA ARG A 227 33.20 -11.99 12.60
C ARG A 227 33.71 -11.29 13.87
N PRO A 228 34.33 -10.11 13.78
CA PRO A 228 34.30 -9.20 14.90
C PRO A 228 32.82 -8.98 15.18
N ALA A 229 32.37 -9.46 16.34
CA ALA A 229 31.01 -9.21 16.78
C ALA A 229 30.78 -7.70 16.74
N VAL A 230 29.58 -7.27 16.30
CA VAL A 230 29.18 -5.87 16.47
C VAL A 230 29.33 -5.56 17.95
N VAL A 231 30.15 -4.57 18.28
CA VAL A 231 30.41 -4.22 19.67
C VAL A 231 29.11 -3.65 20.24
N SER A 232 28.73 -4.07 21.43
CA SER A 232 27.44 -3.65 21.98
C SER A 232 27.52 -3.27 23.44
N ALA A 233 26.78 -2.22 23.79
CA ALA A 233 26.55 -1.74 25.14
C ALA A 233 25.07 -1.93 25.53
N LEU A 234 24.51 -3.12 25.23
CA LEU A 234 23.13 -3.45 25.55
C LEU A 234 22.96 -3.70 27.07
N PRO A 235 21.87 -3.23 27.69
CA PRO A 235 21.54 -3.62 29.06
C PRO A 235 21.17 -5.10 29.11
N ALA A 236 21.10 -5.66 30.32
CA ALA A 236 20.56 -7.00 30.50
C ALA A 236 19.10 -7.06 30.01
N ARG A 237 18.72 -8.17 29.38
CA ARG A 237 17.36 -8.39 28.92
C ARG A 237 16.38 -8.31 30.09
N ASP A 238 15.25 -7.65 29.86
CA ASP A 238 14.18 -7.53 30.85
C ASP A 238 13.70 -8.94 31.26
N PRO A 239 13.78 -9.30 32.57
CA PRO A 239 13.34 -10.61 33.03
C PRO A 239 11.84 -10.86 32.82
N ASP A 240 11.02 -9.81 32.72
CA ASP A 240 9.59 -9.94 32.44
C ASP A 240 9.33 -10.19 30.92
N LEU A 241 10.34 -10.06 30.05
CA LEU A 241 10.27 -10.37 28.61
C LEU A 241 10.65 -11.83 28.34
N VAL A 242 9.71 -12.74 28.64
CA VAL A 242 9.83 -14.20 28.43
C VAL A 242 10.19 -14.55 26.98
N GLU A 243 9.33 -14.15 26.04
CA GLU A 243 9.52 -14.33 24.61
C GLU A 243 9.02 -13.08 23.88
N PHE A 244 9.72 -12.70 22.82
CA PHE A 244 9.26 -11.64 21.93
C PHE A 244 8.32 -12.23 20.87
N VAL A 245 7.07 -11.76 20.83
CA VAL A 245 6.02 -12.31 19.96
C VAL A 245 5.42 -11.23 19.04
N GLY A 246 5.23 -11.58 17.76
CA GLY A 246 4.55 -10.74 16.78
C GLY A 246 5.41 -9.58 16.26
N ARG A 247 4.75 -8.48 15.85
CA ARG A 247 5.38 -7.23 15.39
C ARG A 247 6.26 -7.37 14.13
N THR A 248 5.97 -8.36 13.28
CA THR A 248 6.75 -8.66 12.08
C THR A 248 6.86 -7.44 11.16
N ASP A 249 5.75 -6.74 10.90
CA ASP A 249 5.72 -5.56 10.02
C ASP A 249 6.48 -4.37 10.59
N VAL A 250 6.39 -4.17 11.91
CA VAL A 250 7.13 -3.11 12.61
C VAL A 250 8.63 -3.37 12.51
N LEU A 251 9.08 -4.60 12.80
CA LEU A 251 10.49 -4.98 12.68
C LEU A 251 10.95 -4.94 11.23
N ALA A 252 10.13 -5.37 10.27
CA ALA A 252 10.41 -5.27 8.85
C ALA A 252 10.68 -3.82 8.40
N SER A 253 9.83 -2.89 8.86
CA SER A 253 10.00 -1.45 8.61
C SER A 253 11.31 -0.91 9.21
N LEU A 254 11.63 -1.29 10.44
CA LEU A 254 12.88 -0.88 11.11
C LEU A 254 14.13 -1.47 10.44
N ARG A 255 14.11 -2.76 10.06
CA ARG A 255 15.18 -3.42 9.29
C ARG A 255 15.42 -2.71 7.96
N SER A 256 14.34 -2.39 7.24
CA SER A 256 14.39 -1.64 5.98
C SER A 256 14.97 -0.24 6.15
N TRP A 257 14.65 0.41 7.28
CA TRP A 257 15.16 1.73 7.63
C TRP A 257 16.68 1.75 7.89
N LEU A 258 17.26 0.72 8.51
CA LEU A 258 18.71 0.68 8.77
C LEU A 258 19.53 0.87 7.48
N SER A 259 19.03 0.36 6.36
CA SER A 259 19.65 0.48 5.03
C SER A 259 19.30 1.77 4.27
N ASP A 260 18.52 2.70 4.83
CA ASP A 260 18.17 3.97 4.19
C ASP A 260 19.21 5.06 4.49
N PRO A 261 20.03 5.50 3.50
CA PRO A 261 21.08 6.48 3.74
C PRO A 261 20.57 7.90 3.96
N ARG A 262 19.28 8.20 3.70
CA ARG A 262 18.72 9.55 3.81
C ARG A 262 17.87 9.77 5.06
N SER A 263 17.61 8.71 5.81
CA SER A 263 16.76 8.76 6.98
C SER A 263 17.53 8.24 8.18
N PRO A 264 18.36 9.06 8.85
CA PRO A 264 19.23 8.55 9.91
C PRO A 264 18.49 8.36 11.25
N VAL A 265 17.24 8.83 11.38
CA VAL A 265 16.46 8.78 12.63
C VAL A 265 15.09 8.10 12.45
N ARG A 266 14.69 7.32 13.46
CA ARG A 266 13.33 6.82 13.65
C ARG A 266 12.87 6.98 15.10
N LEU A 267 11.58 7.23 15.26
CA LEU A 267 10.91 7.30 16.57
C LEU A 267 9.80 6.25 16.63
N VAL A 268 9.89 5.33 17.59
CA VAL A 268 8.83 4.35 17.87
C VAL A 268 7.88 4.94 18.89
N THR A 269 6.59 5.02 18.54
CA THR A 269 5.56 5.65 19.39
C THR A 269 4.37 4.75 19.68
N GLY A 270 3.67 5.05 20.76
CA GLY A 270 2.55 4.26 21.26
C GLY A 270 2.37 4.43 22.77
N ILE A 271 1.18 4.13 23.28
CA ILE A 271 0.85 4.25 24.70
C ILE A 271 1.74 3.34 25.58
N GLY A 272 1.71 3.57 26.90
CA GLY A 272 2.46 2.76 27.86
C GLY A 272 2.05 1.28 27.80
N GLY A 273 3.04 0.38 27.91
CA GLY A 273 2.78 -1.07 28.00
C GLY A 273 2.64 -1.84 26.69
N LEU A 274 2.73 -1.19 25.52
CA LEU A 274 2.62 -1.86 24.21
C LEU A 274 3.91 -2.57 23.72
N GLY A 275 5.03 -2.38 24.40
CA GLY A 275 6.31 -3.02 24.05
C GLY A 275 7.22 -2.21 23.09
N LYS A 276 7.18 -0.87 23.12
CA LYS A 276 8.12 -0.01 22.35
C LYS A 276 9.58 -0.37 22.63
N THR A 277 9.94 -0.39 23.91
CA THR A 277 11.25 -0.80 24.41
C THR A 277 11.61 -2.21 23.95
N SER A 278 10.66 -3.17 24.01
CA SER A 278 10.88 -4.55 23.57
C SER A 278 11.16 -4.65 22.06
N VAL A 279 10.48 -3.85 21.23
CA VAL A 279 10.73 -3.78 19.78
C VAL A 279 12.12 -3.23 19.49
N ALA A 280 12.49 -2.13 20.13
CA ALA A 280 13.82 -1.54 19.98
C ALA A 280 14.92 -2.51 20.43
N TYR A 281 14.73 -3.17 21.57
CA TYR A 281 15.66 -4.16 22.10
C TYR A 281 15.81 -5.37 21.19
N ARG A 282 14.69 -5.87 20.64
CA ARG A 282 14.71 -6.98 19.69
C ARG A 282 15.49 -6.65 18.42
N LEU A 283 15.31 -5.45 17.87
CA LEU A 283 16.10 -4.99 16.72
C LEU A 283 17.60 -4.94 17.07
N ALA A 284 17.92 -4.42 18.26
CA ALA A 284 19.30 -4.32 18.75
C ALA A 284 19.97 -5.70 18.84
N GLU A 285 19.29 -6.68 19.44
CA GLU A 285 19.75 -8.08 19.50
C GLU A 285 20.00 -8.66 18.12
N GLU A 286 19.10 -8.42 17.16
CA GLU A 286 19.26 -8.89 15.78
C GLU A 286 20.47 -8.27 15.09
N VAL A 287 20.71 -6.97 15.28
CA VAL A 287 21.89 -6.28 14.74
C VAL A 287 23.17 -6.80 15.38
N VAL A 288 23.19 -7.05 16.69
CA VAL A 288 24.35 -7.61 17.39
C VAL A 288 24.66 -9.04 16.92
N ALA A 289 23.63 -9.88 16.81
CA ALA A 289 23.80 -11.29 16.44
C ALA A 289 24.09 -11.48 14.94
N SER A 290 23.38 -10.76 14.08
CA SER A 290 23.38 -10.98 12.63
C SER A 290 24.14 -9.92 11.84
N GLY A 291 24.48 -8.79 12.44
CA GLY A 291 24.96 -7.59 11.75
C GLY A 291 23.82 -6.69 11.27
N GLY A 292 24.14 -5.44 10.97
CA GLY A 292 23.18 -4.44 10.48
C GLY A 292 23.68 -3.65 9.27
N GLY A 293 24.56 -4.27 8.48
CA GLY A 293 25.28 -3.62 7.39
C GLY A 293 26.59 -3.11 7.94
N GLU A 294 26.84 -1.82 7.76
CA GLU A 294 28.10 -1.15 8.12
C GLU A 294 28.14 -0.75 9.60
N ILE A 295 27.12 -1.12 10.39
CA ILE A 295 27.03 -0.82 11.81
C ILE A 295 28.09 -1.61 12.58
N GLU A 296 28.95 -0.88 13.29
CA GLU A 296 30.07 -1.40 14.08
C GLU A 296 29.75 -1.43 15.58
N TRP A 297 28.87 -0.54 16.02
CA TRP A 297 28.49 -0.37 17.42
C TRP A 297 26.97 -0.33 17.60
N VAL A 298 26.47 -0.99 18.65
CA VAL A 298 25.10 -0.80 19.15
C VAL A 298 25.16 -0.21 20.55
N ILE A 299 24.66 1.00 20.72
CA ILE A 299 24.67 1.75 21.98
C ILE A 299 23.23 1.86 22.46
N TRP A 300 22.98 1.51 23.72
CA TRP A 300 21.69 1.67 24.35
C TRP A 300 21.80 2.58 25.55
N LEU A 301 21.03 3.67 25.55
CA LEU A 301 20.95 4.63 26.64
C LEU A 301 19.47 4.85 27.01
N THR A 302 19.16 4.91 28.30
CA THR A 302 17.78 5.07 28.77
C THR A 302 17.61 6.19 29.80
N ALA A 303 16.54 6.97 29.67
CA ALA A 303 16.07 7.91 30.69
C ALA A 303 15.06 7.27 31.67
N LYS A 304 14.77 5.97 31.52
CA LYS A 304 13.70 5.28 32.22
C LYS A 304 14.00 5.15 33.71
N GLN A 305 13.32 5.92 34.55
CA GLN A 305 13.53 5.85 36.00
C GLN A 305 12.78 4.71 36.69
N ARG A 306 11.58 4.38 36.22
CA ARG A 306 10.69 3.39 36.87
C ARG A 306 10.04 2.49 35.82
N THR A 307 9.79 1.24 36.20
CA THR A 307 9.06 0.28 35.36
C THR A 307 8.03 -0.46 36.19
N TYR A 308 6.92 -0.87 35.57
CA TYR A 308 5.95 -1.75 36.21
C TYR A 308 6.36 -3.20 35.94
N SER A 309 6.61 -3.98 37.00
CA SER A 309 6.83 -5.42 36.83
C SER A 309 5.48 -6.12 36.81
N ALA A 310 5.14 -6.74 35.69
CA ALA A 310 3.88 -7.47 35.58
C ALA A 310 3.89 -8.73 36.45
N LEU A 311 5.06 -9.38 36.59
CA LEU A 311 5.23 -10.56 37.45
C LEU A 311 5.03 -10.21 38.93
N ARG A 312 5.55 -9.06 39.37
CA ARG A 312 5.47 -8.62 40.78
C ARG A 312 4.21 -7.79 41.08
N GLY A 313 3.61 -7.19 40.06
CA GLY A 313 2.42 -6.36 40.10
C GLY A 313 2.54 -5.08 40.92
N HIS A 314 3.70 -4.43 40.85
CA HIS A 314 3.93 -3.10 41.42
C HIS A 314 5.05 -2.38 40.66
N LEU A 315 5.14 -1.08 40.84
CA LEU A 315 6.24 -0.26 40.30
C LEU A 315 7.56 -0.54 41.00
N ILE A 316 8.60 -0.82 40.20
CA ILE A 316 9.98 -0.98 40.65
C ILE A 316 10.86 0.13 40.04
N GLN A 317 11.99 0.42 40.70
CA GLN A 317 13.02 1.29 40.12
C GLN A 317 13.65 0.58 38.93
N ALA A 318 13.94 1.33 37.87
CA ALA A 318 14.70 0.80 36.75
C ALA A 318 16.10 0.41 37.22
N SER A 319 16.66 -0.65 36.61
CA SER A 319 18.00 -1.14 36.95
C SER A 319 19.12 -0.21 36.48
N ARG A 320 18.84 0.69 35.53
CA ARG A 320 19.80 1.57 34.88
C ARG A 320 19.09 2.84 34.40
N VAL A 321 19.73 4.00 34.63
CA VAL A 321 19.38 5.31 34.09
C VAL A 321 20.68 5.92 33.60
N ASP A 322 20.75 6.30 32.34
CA ASP A 322 21.98 6.78 31.71
C ASP A 322 22.05 8.30 31.56
N PHE A 323 20.90 8.96 31.49
CA PHE A 323 20.83 10.42 31.32
C PHE A 323 19.51 10.98 31.84
N GLY A 324 19.55 12.23 32.33
CA GLY A 324 18.41 13.04 32.73
C GLY A 324 18.25 14.34 31.94
N ASN A 325 19.22 14.70 31.10
CA ASN A 325 19.21 15.89 30.23
C ASN A 325 20.09 15.65 28.98
N LEU A 326 20.19 16.65 28.10
CA LEU A 326 20.90 16.54 26.83
C LEU A 326 22.42 16.48 26.98
N GLU A 327 22.98 17.20 27.96
CA GLU A 327 24.41 17.22 28.27
C GLU A 327 24.88 15.84 28.74
N GLU A 328 24.20 15.27 29.75
CA GLU A 328 24.46 13.91 30.24
C GLU A 328 24.34 12.85 29.14
N LEU A 329 23.39 13.03 28.19
CA LEU A 329 23.26 12.11 27.06
C LEU A 329 24.50 12.16 26.15
N TYR A 330 24.99 13.34 25.80
CA TYR A 330 26.17 13.49 24.94
C TYR A 330 27.40 12.91 25.61
N GLU A 331 27.59 13.18 26.90
CA GLU A 331 28.66 12.59 27.70
C GLU A 331 28.57 11.06 27.72
N ALA A 332 27.39 10.49 27.94
CA ALA A 332 27.18 9.04 27.95
C ALA A 332 27.50 8.39 26.59
N ILE A 333 27.18 9.06 25.47
CA ILE A 333 27.55 8.62 24.11
C ILE A 333 29.07 8.60 23.96
N LEU A 334 29.75 9.70 24.31
CA LEU A 334 31.20 9.84 24.18
C LEU A 334 31.96 8.86 25.07
N GLN A 335 31.51 8.68 26.33
CA GLN A 335 32.06 7.71 27.26
C GLN A 335 31.94 6.28 26.73
N THR A 336 30.78 5.91 26.16
CA THR A 336 30.57 4.58 25.59
C THR A 336 31.51 4.31 24.40
N LEU A 337 31.74 5.32 23.58
CA LEU A 337 32.67 5.25 22.44
C LEU A 337 34.15 5.41 22.84
N SER A 338 34.44 5.48 24.15
CA SER A 338 35.79 5.71 24.69
C SER A 338 36.48 6.96 24.11
N HIS A 339 35.69 7.96 23.70
CA HIS A 339 36.20 9.19 23.15
C HIS A 339 36.60 10.11 24.31
N GLN A 340 37.90 10.24 24.57
CA GLN A 340 38.39 11.03 25.69
C GLN A 340 38.07 12.52 25.50
N ILE A 341 37.58 13.16 26.56
CA ILE A 341 37.54 14.61 26.67
C ILE A 341 38.95 15.02 27.11
N SER A 342 39.62 15.89 26.34
CA SER A 342 40.94 16.39 26.73
C SER A 342 40.86 17.01 28.13
N PRO A 343 41.75 16.62 29.07
CA PRO A 343 41.75 17.16 30.43
C PRO A 343 42.08 18.67 30.48
N ASP A 344 42.55 19.24 29.37
CA ASP A 344 42.91 20.66 29.24
C ASP A 344 41.70 21.57 28.93
N ILE A 345 40.49 21.02 28.82
CA ILE A 345 39.25 21.77 28.53
C ILE A 345 38.38 21.77 29.80
N ASP A 346 38.33 22.91 30.47
CA ASP A 346 37.38 23.16 31.56
C ASP A 346 35.97 23.21 30.96
N GLU A 347 35.08 22.30 31.40
CA GLU A 347 33.63 22.22 31.09
C GLU A 347 33.26 22.55 29.62
N PRO A 348 33.23 21.55 28.71
CA PRO A 348 32.87 21.79 27.31
C PRO A 348 31.43 22.31 27.18
N SER A 349 31.21 23.24 26.27
CA SER A 349 29.84 23.70 25.95
C SER A 349 29.02 22.60 25.27
N LEU A 350 27.70 22.73 25.27
CA LEU A 350 26.79 21.77 24.64
C LEU A 350 27.06 21.60 23.13
N ASP A 351 27.39 22.69 22.43
CA ASP A 351 27.76 22.67 21.01
C ASP A 351 29.09 21.93 20.78
N GLU A 352 30.07 22.12 21.66
CA GLU A 352 31.34 21.38 21.61
C GLU A 352 31.15 19.89 21.89
N LEU A 353 30.26 19.52 22.81
CA LEU A 353 29.88 18.12 23.03
C LEU A 353 29.19 17.54 21.79
N ALA A 354 28.26 18.28 21.17
CA ALA A 354 27.59 17.88 19.95
C ALA A 354 28.59 17.65 18.80
N ASP A 355 29.55 18.55 18.61
CA ASP A 355 30.60 18.42 17.60
C ASP A 355 31.45 17.16 17.81
N ARG A 356 31.84 16.88 19.06
CA ARG A 356 32.57 15.64 19.39
C ARG A 356 31.75 14.39 19.15
N VAL A 357 30.45 14.40 19.44
CA VAL A 357 29.56 13.26 19.14
C VAL A 357 29.50 13.02 17.62
N VAL A 358 29.45 14.09 16.82
CA VAL A 358 29.51 13.96 15.35
C VAL A 358 30.85 13.39 14.90
N ASP A 359 31.96 13.85 15.47
CA ASP A 359 33.29 13.30 15.16
C ASP A 359 33.39 11.82 15.56
N ALA A 360 32.84 11.44 16.72
CA ALA A 360 32.78 10.05 17.16
C ALA A 360 31.95 9.18 16.20
N PHE A 361 30.80 9.67 15.72
CA PHE A 361 29.97 9.00 14.71
C PHE A 361 30.59 8.95 13.32
N GLN A 362 31.58 9.80 13.02
CA GLN A 362 32.38 9.68 11.80
C GLN A 362 33.45 8.60 11.95
N ASN A 363 33.96 8.36 13.15
CA ASN A 363 34.95 7.31 13.40
C ASN A 363 34.31 5.91 13.50
N TYR A 364 33.07 5.82 14.00
CA TYR A 364 32.36 4.56 14.18
C TYR A 364 30.92 4.66 13.70
N THR A 365 30.50 3.76 12.82
CA THR A 365 29.08 3.70 12.41
C THR A 365 28.26 3.03 13.51
N CYS A 366 27.37 3.77 14.16
CA CYS A 366 26.63 3.32 15.34
C CYS A 366 25.14 3.14 15.06
N LEU A 367 24.51 2.18 15.74
CA LEU A 367 23.08 2.19 16.06
C LEU A 367 22.92 2.67 17.50
N LEU A 368 22.49 3.91 17.67
CA LEU A 368 22.17 4.50 18.96
C LEU A 368 20.69 4.30 19.26
N ILE A 369 20.38 3.70 20.40
CA ILE A 369 19.02 3.50 20.90
C ILE A 369 18.82 4.36 22.14
N ILE A 370 17.86 5.28 22.05
CA ILE A 370 17.46 6.18 23.13
C ILE A 370 16.08 5.77 23.62
N ASP A 371 16.02 5.13 24.78
CA ASP A 371 14.79 4.56 25.32
C ASP A 371 14.14 5.46 26.38
N ASP A 372 12.81 5.57 26.29
CA ASP A 372 11.91 6.21 27.26
C ASP A 372 12.13 7.72 27.42
N ILE A 373 12.24 8.45 26.29
CA ILE A 373 12.40 9.92 26.27
C ILE A 373 11.28 10.60 27.07
N ASP A 374 10.10 10.01 27.17
CA ASP A 374 8.97 10.55 27.94
C ASP A 374 9.18 10.60 29.47
N SER A 375 10.30 10.06 29.98
CA SER A 375 10.72 10.25 31.37
C SER A 375 11.37 11.62 31.65
N LEU A 376 11.78 12.37 30.63
CA LEU A 376 12.30 13.74 30.75
C LEU A 376 11.18 14.78 30.94
N ALA A 377 11.54 16.02 31.27
CA ALA A 377 10.57 17.11 31.33
C ALA A 377 9.97 17.40 29.93
N PRO A 378 8.71 17.88 29.82
CA PRO A 378 8.06 18.07 28.51
C PRO A 378 8.80 18.98 27.54
N ASP A 379 9.44 20.06 28.03
CA ASP A 379 10.19 20.99 27.19
C ASP A 379 11.49 20.33 26.68
N GLU A 380 12.16 19.56 27.54
CA GLU A 380 13.38 18.80 27.21
C GLU A 380 13.12 17.67 26.21
N GLN A 381 11.94 17.03 26.23
CA GLN A 381 11.61 15.94 25.31
C GLN A 381 11.71 16.37 23.84
N LYS A 382 11.19 17.55 23.50
CA LYS A 382 11.22 18.07 22.12
C LYS A 382 12.61 18.53 21.73
N GLU A 383 13.30 19.20 22.63
CA GLU A 383 14.67 19.66 22.44
C GLU A 383 15.62 18.47 22.18
N MET A 384 15.52 17.43 23.01
CA MET A 384 16.27 16.18 22.87
C MET A 384 16.09 15.53 21.50
N VAL A 385 14.84 15.37 21.06
CA VAL A 385 14.53 14.76 19.75
C VAL A 385 15.04 15.63 18.60
N ALA A 386 14.89 16.96 18.70
CA ALA A 386 15.40 17.89 17.69
C ALA A 386 16.94 17.86 17.61
N ALA A 387 17.62 17.84 18.75
CA ALA A 387 19.08 17.81 18.85
C ALA A 387 19.66 16.49 18.29
N LEU A 388 19.08 15.34 18.66
CA LEU A 388 19.46 14.04 18.09
C LEU A 388 19.24 13.97 16.58
N ASN A 389 18.14 14.52 16.08
CA ASN A 389 17.90 14.60 14.65
C ASN A 389 18.93 15.52 13.95
N GLY A 390 19.28 16.65 14.57
CA GLY A 390 20.35 17.54 14.09
C GLY A 390 21.70 16.84 14.01
N LEU A 391 22.12 16.14 15.07
CA LEU A 391 23.34 15.34 15.09
C LEU A 391 23.37 14.31 13.97
N ALA A 392 22.30 13.52 13.84
CA ALA A 392 22.21 12.46 12.85
C ALA A 392 22.32 13.00 11.42
N LEU A 393 21.66 14.11 11.10
CA LEU A 393 21.71 14.74 9.78
C LEU A 393 23.11 15.26 9.42
N ARG A 394 23.91 15.71 10.39
CA ARG A 394 25.30 16.15 10.18
C ARG A 394 26.23 15.01 9.72
N THR A 395 25.82 13.75 9.94
CA THR A 395 26.55 12.56 9.49
C THR A 395 26.14 12.05 8.10
N VAL A 396 25.04 12.56 7.52
CA VAL A 396 24.51 12.09 6.23
C VAL A 396 25.33 12.63 5.05
N GLY A 397 25.52 11.81 4.02
CA GLY A 397 26.17 12.22 2.76
C GLY A 397 27.69 12.39 2.84
N ARG A 398 28.31 11.81 3.87
CA ARG A 398 29.76 11.72 4.07
C ARG A 398 30.32 10.46 3.42
N ASP A 399 31.65 10.35 3.38
CA ASP A 399 32.37 9.17 2.83
C ASP A 399 32.11 7.90 3.65
N ILE A 400 31.76 8.07 4.93
CA ILE A 400 31.42 6.98 5.86
C ILE A 400 29.89 6.93 6.03
N PRO A 401 29.29 5.73 6.10
CA PRO A 401 27.87 5.56 6.36
C PRO A 401 27.41 6.29 7.62
N CYS A 402 26.26 6.96 7.54
CA CYS A 402 25.72 7.68 8.69
C CYS A 402 25.32 6.73 9.83
N SER A 403 25.56 7.16 11.06
CA SER A 403 25.01 6.50 12.25
C SER A 403 23.48 6.57 12.26
N ARG A 404 22.84 5.61 12.93
CA ARG A 404 21.39 5.45 13.03
C ARG A 404 20.94 5.72 14.45
N ILE A 405 19.87 6.51 14.62
CA ILE A 405 19.30 6.80 15.94
C ILE A 405 17.86 6.28 15.98
N LEU A 406 17.59 5.33 16.88
CA LEU A 406 16.26 4.82 17.18
C LEU A 406 15.82 5.35 18.54
N MET A 407 14.71 6.04 18.58
CA MET A 407 14.17 6.61 19.81
C MET A 407 12.87 5.91 20.19
N THR A 408 12.56 5.82 21.48
CA THR A 408 11.23 5.43 21.97
C THR A 408 10.60 6.55 22.78
N SER A 409 9.32 6.82 22.52
CA SER A 409 8.53 7.84 23.21
C SER A 409 7.06 7.45 23.16
N ARG A 410 6.23 7.98 24.05
CA ARG A 410 4.78 7.76 23.97
C ARG A 410 4.11 8.57 22.86
N ILE A 411 4.64 9.75 22.56
CA ILE A 411 4.13 10.67 21.53
C ILE A 411 5.16 10.92 20.43
N ASP A 412 4.71 11.52 19.33
CA ASP A 412 5.50 11.72 18.10
C ASP A 412 6.56 12.85 18.21
N GLN A 413 6.55 13.63 19.30
CA GLN A 413 7.54 14.68 19.62
C GLN A 413 7.81 15.68 18.48
N GLY A 414 6.84 15.91 17.58
CA GLY A 414 6.99 16.81 16.44
C GLY A 414 7.77 16.24 15.25
N MET A 415 8.15 14.97 15.29
CA MET A 415 8.78 14.29 14.14
C MET A 415 7.82 14.14 12.97
N PRO A 416 8.31 14.17 11.72
CA PRO A 416 7.47 13.97 10.55
C PRO A 416 6.89 12.55 10.54
N PRO A 417 5.68 12.32 9.99
CA PRO A 417 5.05 11.00 9.97
C PRO A 417 5.90 9.90 9.33
N THR A 418 6.76 10.25 8.37
CA THR A 418 7.69 9.31 7.72
C THR A 418 8.79 8.81 8.65
N ALA A 419 9.09 9.53 9.73
CA ALA A 419 10.08 9.15 10.75
C ALA A 419 9.47 8.47 11.98
N VAL A 420 8.13 8.36 12.05
CA VAL A 420 7.40 7.81 13.18
C VAL A 420 6.91 6.39 12.85
N VAL A 421 7.20 5.44 13.74
CA VAL A 421 6.69 4.07 13.68
C VAL A 421 5.74 3.87 14.85
N LYS A 422 4.44 3.88 14.57
CA LYS A 422 3.39 3.72 15.60
C LYS A 422 3.16 2.24 15.90
N ILE A 423 3.07 1.88 17.17
CA ILE A 423 2.69 0.54 17.63
C ILE A 423 1.34 0.58 18.36
N ALA A 424 0.52 -0.45 18.12
CA ALA A 424 -0.79 -0.68 18.76
C ALA A 424 -0.74 -1.89 19.71
N GLY A 425 -1.85 -2.42 20.22
CA GLY A 425 -1.90 -3.76 20.83
C GLY A 425 -1.29 -4.86 19.94
N LEU A 426 -0.96 -6.01 20.52
CA LEU A 426 -0.65 -7.21 19.72
C LEU A 426 -1.89 -7.66 18.97
N GLU A 427 -1.71 -8.19 17.76
CA GLU A 427 -2.80 -8.85 17.03
C GLU A 427 -3.22 -10.15 17.73
N TYR A 428 -4.47 -10.56 17.56
CA TYR A 428 -5.06 -11.69 18.29
C TYR A 428 -4.22 -12.97 18.28
N GLU A 429 -3.62 -13.35 17.14
CA GLU A 429 -2.76 -14.54 17.05
C GLU A 429 -1.48 -14.39 17.90
N SER A 430 -0.80 -13.26 17.77
CA SER A 430 0.41 -12.95 18.53
C SER A 430 0.11 -12.78 20.02
N PHE A 431 -1.02 -12.16 20.35
CA PHE A 431 -1.51 -12.01 21.70
C PHE A 431 -1.78 -13.36 22.36
N SER A 432 -2.45 -14.27 21.65
CA SER A 432 -2.76 -15.61 22.15
C SER A 432 -1.48 -16.37 22.50
N ARG A 433 -0.48 -16.32 21.63
CA ARG A 433 0.84 -16.93 21.88
C ARG A 433 1.55 -16.28 23.07
N PHE A 434 1.54 -14.94 23.15
CA PHE A 434 2.11 -14.22 24.30
C PHE A 434 1.46 -14.64 25.63
N VAL A 435 0.13 -14.75 25.68
CA VAL A 435 -0.60 -15.20 26.88
C VAL A 435 -0.25 -16.64 27.22
N SER A 436 -0.15 -17.54 26.23
CA SER A 436 0.30 -18.92 26.46
C SER A 436 1.67 -18.98 27.12
N ASN A 437 2.64 -18.19 26.64
CA ASN A 437 3.99 -18.15 27.22
C ASN A 437 3.98 -17.65 28.67
N ILE A 438 3.13 -16.67 28.98
CA ILE A 438 2.97 -16.19 30.36
C ILE A 438 2.30 -17.23 31.25
N CYS A 439 1.27 -17.93 30.74
CA CYS A 439 0.63 -19.02 31.47
C CYS A 439 1.64 -20.12 31.83
N GLU A 440 2.56 -20.45 30.92
CA GLU A 440 3.64 -21.41 31.17
C GLU A 440 4.60 -20.91 32.27
N VAL A 441 5.05 -19.66 32.19
CA VAL A 441 5.93 -19.05 33.21
C VAL A 441 5.26 -18.94 34.57
N PHE A 442 3.96 -18.67 34.61
CA PHE A 442 3.19 -18.68 35.83
C PHE A 442 2.75 -20.08 36.26
N GLU A 443 3.03 -21.13 35.50
CA GLU A 443 2.61 -22.51 35.80
C GLU A 443 1.09 -22.61 36.07
N ILE A 444 0.28 -21.96 35.23
CA ILE A 444 -1.19 -22.03 35.30
C ILE A 444 -1.76 -22.71 34.05
N ALA A 445 -3.02 -23.15 34.15
CA ALA A 445 -3.73 -23.70 33.00
C ALA A 445 -3.81 -22.67 31.86
N GLY A 446 -3.58 -23.13 30.62
CA GLY A 446 -3.64 -22.29 29.44
C GLY A 446 -5.02 -21.68 29.22
N ILE A 447 -5.05 -20.41 28.81
CA ILE A 447 -6.27 -19.69 28.44
C ILE A 447 -6.55 -19.91 26.95
N SER A 448 -7.79 -20.24 26.58
CA SER A 448 -8.16 -20.49 25.17
C SER A 448 -9.65 -20.22 24.90
N GLY A 449 -10.03 -20.18 23.61
CA GLY A 449 -11.41 -19.98 23.17
C GLY A 449 -11.99 -18.64 23.65
N LYS A 450 -13.26 -18.64 24.09
CA LYS A 450 -13.96 -17.43 24.55
C LYS A 450 -13.21 -16.67 25.65
N ASN A 451 -12.55 -17.40 26.56
CA ASN A 451 -11.75 -16.79 27.63
C ASN A 451 -10.58 -15.95 27.08
N MET A 452 -9.97 -16.38 25.97
CA MET A 452 -8.92 -15.61 25.29
C MET A 452 -9.50 -14.38 24.60
N GLU A 453 -10.67 -14.50 23.96
CA GLU A 453 -11.38 -13.37 23.34
C GLU A 453 -11.76 -12.31 24.38
N ASP A 454 -12.32 -12.72 25.51
CA ASP A 454 -12.71 -11.83 26.60
C ASP A 454 -11.47 -11.11 27.20
N LEU A 455 -10.35 -11.83 27.37
CA LEU A 455 -9.09 -11.24 27.82
C LEU A 455 -8.50 -10.28 26.79
N TYR A 456 -8.51 -10.64 25.51
CA TYR A 456 -8.03 -9.81 24.42
C TYR A 456 -8.80 -8.50 24.33
N VAL A 457 -10.13 -8.54 24.43
CA VAL A 457 -10.99 -7.36 24.43
C VAL A 457 -10.73 -6.50 25.68
N ALA A 458 -10.66 -7.11 26.87
CA ALA A 458 -10.46 -6.38 28.12
C ALA A 458 -9.12 -5.65 28.19
N THR A 459 -8.08 -6.21 27.58
CA THR A 459 -6.71 -5.67 27.58
C THR A 459 -6.34 -4.95 26.29
N SER A 460 -7.21 -5.05 25.28
CA SER A 460 -7.02 -4.53 23.93
C SER A 460 -5.67 -4.92 23.31
N GLY A 461 -5.27 -6.17 23.52
CA GLY A 461 -4.01 -6.69 23.00
C GLY A 461 -2.74 -6.17 23.69
N SER A 462 -2.85 -5.37 24.76
CA SER A 462 -1.69 -4.84 25.50
C SER A 462 -0.95 -5.96 26.25
N PRO A 463 0.35 -6.21 25.96
CA PRO A 463 1.16 -7.20 26.67
C PRO A 463 1.21 -6.97 28.18
N LEU A 464 1.37 -5.71 28.59
CA LEU A 464 1.47 -5.34 30.00
C LEU A 464 0.15 -5.61 30.75
N PHE A 465 -0.99 -5.27 30.15
CA PHE A 465 -2.29 -5.47 30.78
C PHE A 465 -2.67 -6.95 30.84
N ALA A 466 -2.40 -7.70 29.76
CA ALA A 466 -2.61 -9.14 29.77
C ALA A 466 -1.78 -9.82 30.86
N ALA A 467 -0.49 -9.52 30.96
CA ALA A 467 0.36 -10.06 32.02
C ALA A 467 -0.16 -9.72 33.43
N SER A 468 -0.67 -8.50 33.63
CA SER A 468 -1.27 -8.06 34.89
C SER A 468 -2.56 -8.83 35.23
N VAL A 469 -3.42 -9.13 34.26
CA VAL A 469 -4.64 -9.93 34.49
C VAL A 469 -4.30 -11.39 34.76
N VAL A 470 -3.39 -11.97 33.98
CA VAL A 470 -2.96 -13.36 34.15
C VAL A 470 -2.28 -13.57 35.51
N ARG A 471 -1.59 -12.56 36.05
CA ARG A 471 -1.08 -12.59 37.44
C ARG A 471 -2.20 -12.76 38.47
N LEU A 472 -3.35 -12.10 38.32
CA LEU A 472 -4.48 -12.28 39.25
C LEU A 472 -5.01 -13.72 39.19
N VAL A 473 -5.01 -14.33 38.00
CA VAL A 473 -5.34 -15.76 37.85
C VAL A 473 -4.33 -16.65 38.58
N LYS A 474 -3.04 -16.33 38.52
CA LYS A 474 -2.00 -17.02 39.31
C LYS A 474 -2.23 -16.88 40.82
N LEU A 475 -2.77 -15.76 41.28
CA LEU A 475 -3.09 -15.53 42.70
C LEU A 475 -4.37 -16.26 43.16
N GLY A 476 -5.03 -17.02 42.29
CA GLY A 476 -6.16 -17.89 42.61
C GLY A 476 -7.53 -17.38 42.16
N GLU A 477 -7.59 -16.24 41.48
CA GLU A 477 -8.85 -15.77 40.87
C GLU A 477 -9.18 -16.59 39.61
N ASN A 478 -10.48 -16.81 39.36
CA ASN A 478 -10.90 -17.28 38.04
C ASN A 478 -10.77 -16.13 37.03
N LEU A 479 -10.57 -16.42 35.74
CA LEU A 479 -10.31 -15.40 34.72
C LEU A 479 -11.42 -14.33 34.60
N ALA A 480 -12.69 -14.74 34.67
CA ALA A 480 -13.80 -13.80 34.52
C ALA A 480 -13.81 -12.79 35.68
N THR A 481 -13.63 -13.26 36.91
CA THR A 481 -13.47 -12.42 38.10
C THR A 481 -12.22 -11.57 38.01
N ALA A 482 -11.08 -12.14 37.60
CA ALA A 482 -9.82 -11.42 37.42
C ALA A 482 -9.95 -10.26 36.44
N ILE A 483 -10.68 -10.43 35.33
CA ILE A 483 -10.95 -9.35 34.38
C ILE A 483 -11.81 -8.25 35.02
N GLU A 484 -12.81 -8.63 35.82
CA GLU A 484 -13.71 -7.69 36.49
C GLU A 484 -13.01 -6.91 37.61
N THR A 485 -12.29 -7.59 38.49
CA THR A 485 -11.52 -6.99 39.60
C THR A 485 -10.37 -6.14 39.07
N TRP A 486 -9.70 -6.59 38.01
CA TRP A 486 -8.67 -5.83 37.33
C TRP A 486 -9.20 -4.50 36.81
N LYS A 487 -10.40 -4.44 36.20
CA LYS A 487 -11.01 -3.16 35.77
C LYS A 487 -11.23 -2.19 36.93
N GLY A 488 -11.42 -2.71 38.14
CA GLY A 488 -11.48 -1.95 39.39
C GLY A 488 -10.09 -1.60 39.96
N GLN A 489 -9.95 -1.74 41.28
CA GLN A 489 -8.76 -1.31 42.03
C GLN A 489 -7.51 -2.14 41.72
N GLU A 490 -7.65 -3.45 41.48
CA GLU A 490 -6.52 -4.37 41.29
C GLU A 490 -5.68 -4.07 40.03
N GLY A 491 -6.25 -3.41 39.03
CA GLY A 491 -5.53 -2.96 37.83
C GLY A 491 -5.22 -1.46 37.82
N GLU A 492 -5.53 -0.72 38.88
CA GLU A 492 -5.39 0.73 38.89
C GLU A 492 -3.93 1.18 38.75
N GLU A 493 -3.00 0.53 39.46
CA GLU A 493 -1.58 0.90 39.43
C GLU A 493 -0.97 0.73 38.03
N VAL A 494 -1.25 -0.39 37.35
CA VAL A 494 -0.74 -0.64 35.99
C VAL A 494 -1.31 0.35 34.97
N ARG A 495 -2.58 0.72 35.11
CA ARG A 495 -3.22 1.72 34.25
C ARG A 495 -2.69 3.13 34.50
N ARG A 496 -2.44 3.49 35.77
CA ARG A 496 -1.76 4.76 36.11
C ARG A 496 -0.37 4.79 35.49
N PHE A 497 0.41 3.72 35.61
CA PHE A 497 1.71 3.66 34.94
C PHE A 497 1.60 3.85 33.41
N ALA A 498 0.60 3.21 32.78
CA ALA A 498 0.42 3.27 31.34
C ALA A 498 -0.10 4.62 30.82
N PHE A 499 -0.92 5.35 31.58
CA PHE A 499 -1.67 6.51 31.07
C PHE A 499 -1.66 7.77 31.94
N GLN A 500 -1.18 7.73 33.19
CA GLN A 500 -1.27 8.88 34.09
C GLN A 500 -0.56 10.11 33.52
N ARG A 501 0.60 9.92 32.86
CA ARG A 501 1.40 11.00 32.26
C ARG A 501 0.62 11.73 31.16
N GLU A 502 -0.14 11.01 30.34
CA GLU A 502 -0.95 11.57 29.27
C GLU A 502 -2.18 12.28 29.83
N ILE A 503 -2.90 11.64 30.75
CA ILE A 503 -4.13 12.17 31.34
C ILE A 503 -3.84 13.45 32.12
N SER A 504 -2.77 13.47 32.92
CA SER A 504 -2.41 14.64 33.73
C SER A 504 -1.98 15.85 32.89
N ARG A 505 -1.61 15.65 31.62
CA ARG A 505 -1.34 16.72 30.66
C ARG A 505 -2.61 17.28 30.01
N LEU A 506 -3.76 16.61 30.15
CA LEU A 506 -5.02 17.07 29.56
C LEU A 506 -5.62 18.21 30.40
N GLY A 507 -5.90 19.34 29.76
CA GLY A 507 -6.74 20.37 30.36
C GLY A 507 -8.19 19.90 30.50
N GLY A 508 -8.98 20.55 31.37
CA GLY A 508 -10.37 20.15 31.64
C GLY A 508 -11.25 20.03 30.39
N SER A 509 -11.05 20.90 29.39
CA SER A 509 -11.80 20.79 28.11
C SER A 509 -11.41 19.58 27.26
N GLN A 510 -10.12 19.23 27.19
CA GLN A 510 -9.63 18.06 26.45
C GLN A 510 -10.06 16.77 27.15
N GLY A 511 -9.95 16.72 28.48
CA GLY A 511 -10.40 15.60 29.30
C GLY A 511 -11.91 15.34 29.15
N ARG A 512 -12.75 16.39 29.20
CA ARG A 512 -14.21 16.26 28.98
C ARG A 512 -14.54 15.67 27.62
N LEU A 513 -13.83 16.09 26.57
CA LEU A 513 -14.04 15.57 25.21
C LEU A 513 -13.64 14.11 25.10
N LEU A 514 -12.45 13.74 25.58
CA LEU A 514 -11.99 12.35 25.59
C LEU A 514 -12.97 11.46 26.38
N TYR A 515 -13.44 11.94 27.53
CA TYR A 515 -14.38 11.21 28.37
C TYR A 515 -15.73 10.99 27.68
N ALA A 516 -16.25 12.02 27.00
CA ALA A 516 -17.48 11.87 26.20
C ALA A 516 -17.31 10.84 25.07
N VAL A 517 -16.16 10.84 24.38
CA VAL A 517 -15.87 9.84 23.33
C VAL A 517 -15.82 8.43 23.91
N LEU A 518 -15.18 8.22 25.06
CA LEU A 518 -15.13 6.91 25.73
C LEU A 518 -16.52 6.39 26.13
N LEU A 519 -17.41 7.28 26.59
CA LEU A 519 -18.78 6.91 26.98
C LEU A 519 -19.70 6.65 25.77
N LEU A 520 -19.49 7.36 24.67
CA LEU A 520 -20.33 7.27 23.47
C LEU A 520 -19.85 6.20 22.47
N GLY A 521 -18.56 5.84 22.50
CA GLY A 521 -17.92 4.99 21.51
C GLY A 521 -17.65 5.76 20.21
N GLU A 522 -18.20 5.27 19.10
CA GLU A 522 -18.15 6.01 17.83
C GLU A 522 -19.10 7.21 17.85
N THR A 523 -18.58 8.41 17.59
CA THR A 523 -19.37 9.65 17.64
C THR A 523 -18.95 10.63 16.53
N SER A 524 -19.73 11.71 16.33
CA SER A 524 -19.43 12.74 15.32
C SER A 524 -19.02 14.06 15.96
N VAL A 525 -18.41 14.94 15.16
CA VAL A 525 -18.06 16.32 15.60
C VAL A 525 -19.31 17.06 16.09
N ASN A 526 -20.45 16.87 15.43
CA ASN A 526 -21.68 17.57 15.75
C ASN A 526 -22.34 17.04 17.03
N ASP A 527 -22.27 15.73 17.26
CA ASP A 527 -22.78 15.12 18.49
C ASP A 527 -21.96 15.58 19.70
N LEU A 528 -20.64 15.56 19.60
CA LEU A 528 -19.76 16.07 20.66
C LEU A 528 -19.97 17.55 20.92
N ALA A 529 -20.13 18.37 19.87
CA ALA A 529 -20.41 19.81 20.02
C ALA A 529 -21.73 20.06 20.78
N SER A 530 -22.76 19.29 20.45
CA SER A 530 -24.07 19.35 21.11
C SER A 530 -24.00 18.88 22.57
N ILE A 531 -23.36 17.75 22.84
CA ILE A 531 -23.29 17.12 24.17
C ILE A 531 -22.42 17.94 25.14
N LEU A 532 -21.30 18.47 24.65
CA LEU A 532 -20.36 19.24 25.47
C LEU A 532 -20.69 20.74 25.52
N GLU A 533 -21.71 21.17 24.77
CA GLU A 533 -22.12 22.57 24.63
C GLU A 533 -20.98 23.49 24.14
N VAL A 534 -20.25 23.03 23.12
CA VAL A 534 -19.11 23.74 22.51
C VAL A 534 -19.30 23.87 21.00
N THR A 535 -18.53 24.75 20.36
CA THR A 535 -18.61 24.89 18.89
C THR A 535 -17.91 23.73 18.17
N PRO A 536 -18.35 23.35 16.96
CA PRO A 536 -17.68 22.33 16.15
C PRO A 536 -16.20 22.62 15.85
N LYS A 537 -15.81 23.90 15.83
CA LYS A 537 -14.40 24.30 15.68
C LYS A 537 -13.58 23.87 16.89
N VAL A 538 -14.05 24.15 18.10
CA VAL A 538 -13.39 23.75 19.34
C VAL A 538 -13.25 22.23 19.43
N VAL A 539 -14.28 21.48 19.01
CA VAL A 539 -14.19 20.01 18.94
C VAL A 539 -13.06 19.57 18.01
N ARG A 540 -12.97 20.12 16.79
CA ARG A 540 -11.91 19.77 15.83
C ARG A 540 -10.51 20.07 16.36
N ASP A 541 -10.31 21.26 16.94
CA ASP A 541 -9.02 21.66 17.50
C ASP A 541 -8.60 20.68 18.62
N ARG A 542 -9.54 20.31 19.48
CA ARG A 542 -9.30 19.38 20.60
C ARG A 542 -9.11 17.93 20.17
N VAL A 543 -9.78 17.50 19.09
CA VAL A 543 -9.52 16.19 18.48
C VAL A 543 -8.10 16.14 17.94
N SER A 544 -7.61 17.21 17.31
CA SER A 544 -6.23 17.28 16.84
C SER A 544 -5.22 17.22 17.99
N ASP A 545 -5.49 17.90 19.12
CA ASP A 545 -4.67 17.81 20.33
C ASP A 545 -4.61 16.35 20.84
N LEU A 546 -5.77 15.70 20.98
CA LEU A 546 -5.86 14.32 21.52
C LEU A 546 -5.28 13.27 20.57
N GLN A 547 -5.34 13.50 19.26
CA GLN A 547 -4.66 12.68 18.25
C GLN A 547 -3.14 12.69 18.42
N SER A 548 -2.55 13.81 18.84
CA SER A 548 -1.11 13.90 19.09
C SER A 548 -0.65 13.02 20.27
N TYR A 549 -1.55 12.75 21.22
CA TYR A 549 -1.35 11.81 22.33
C TYR A 549 -1.76 10.37 21.99
N HIS A 550 -2.19 10.11 20.75
CA HIS A 550 -2.80 8.84 20.33
C HIS A 550 -4.03 8.44 21.17
N LEU A 551 -4.74 9.41 21.75
CA LEU A 551 -5.91 9.16 22.62
C LEU A 551 -7.23 9.08 21.83
N ILE A 552 -7.25 9.59 20.59
CA ILE A 552 -8.42 9.58 19.71
C ILE A 552 -7.96 9.29 18.28
N SER A 553 -8.82 8.62 17.53
CA SER A 553 -8.71 8.38 16.09
C SER A 553 -9.92 8.95 15.35
N THR A 554 -9.72 9.26 14.06
CA THR A 554 -10.81 9.70 13.18
C THR A 554 -10.82 8.86 11.91
N SER A 555 -12.01 8.45 11.46
CA SER A 555 -12.22 7.79 10.17
C SER A 555 -13.29 8.53 9.37
N THR A 556 -13.13 8.60 8.04
CA THR A 556 -14.14 9.14 7.14
C THR A 556 -15.04 8.02 6.64
N LYS A 557 -16.34 8.09 6.90
CA LYS A 557 -17.32 7.18 6.29
C LYS A 557 -17.50 7.54 4.80
N GLU A 558 -17.96 6.58 4.00
CA GLU A 558 -18.26 6.79 2.55
C GLU A 558 -19.26 7.93 2.30
N SER A 559 -20.06 8.30 3.31
CA SER A 559 -20.98 9.45 3.31
C SER A 559 -20.31 10.82 3.46
N GLY A 560 -19.00 10.88 3.73
CA GLY A 560 -18.24 12.12 3.94
C GLY A 560 -18.18 12.60 5.40
N ASP A 561 -18.92 11.97 6.32
CA ASP A 561 -18.89 12.33 7.74
C ASP A 561 -17.67 11.71 8.45
N SER A 562 -16.99 12.52 9.26
CA SER A 562 -15.86 12.08 10.10
C SER A 562 -16.39 11.50 11.41
N VAL A 563 -16.09 10.23 11.63
CA VAL A 563 -16.33 9.51 12.89
C VAL A 563 -15.11 9.68 13.78
N ILE A 564 -15.36 10.01 15.03
CA ILE A 564 -14.38 10.14 16.11
C ILE A 564 -14.59 8.94 17.03
N PHE A 565 -13.50 8.28 17.39
CA PHE A 565 -13.53 7.18 18.35
C PHE A 565 -12.22 7.13 19.14
N ALA A 566 -12.28 6.60 20.36
CA ALA A 566 -11.09 6.30 21.14
C ALA A 566 -10.59 4.89 20.78
N PRO A 567 -9.28 4.66 20.65
CA PRO A 567 -8.72 3.31 20.64
C PRO A 567 -9.26 2.45 21.79
N SER A 568 -9.50 1.17 21.53
CA SER A 568 -10.05 0.21 22.51
C SER A 568 -9.25 0.17 23.81
N ASP A 569 -7.94 0.38 23.72
CA ASP A 569 -6.96 0.32 24.80
C ASP A 569 -7.24 1.36 25.90
N LEU A 570 -7.99 2.43 25.56
CA LEU A 570 -8.34 3.52 26.47
C LEU A 570 -9.61 3.27 27.27
N SER A 571 -10.38 2.23 26.94
CA SER A 571 -11.58 1.85 27.71
C SER A 571 -11.25 1.60 29.19
N ALA A 572 -10.08 1.03 29.46
CA ALA A 572 -9.59 0.74 30.79
C ALA A 572 -9.28 2.02 31.62
N VAL A 573 -9.10 3.16 30.95
CA VAL A 573 -8.66 4.44 31.54
C VAL A 573 -9.83 5.32 31.99
N THR A 574 -11.06 4.92 31.68
CA THR A 574 -12.29 5.67 31.96
C THR A 574 -12.35 6.17 33.41
N GLU A 575 -11.98 5.34 34.39
CA GLU A 575 -12.00 5.72 35.81
C GLU A 575 -10.87 6.69 36.21
N LEU A 576 -9.70 6.58 35.59
CA LEU A 576 -8.61 7.54 35.80
C LEU A 576 -8.97 8.92 35.25
N LEU A 577 -9.61 8.95 34.09
CA LEU A 577 -10.07 10.20 33.49
C LEU A 577 -11.23 10.81 34.29
N ARG A 578 -12.14 9.98 34.82
CA ARG A 578 -13.19 10.40 35.74
C ARG A 578 -12.60 11.08 36.98
N SER A 579 -11.59 10.45 37.58
CA SER A 579 -10.87 10.99 38.75
C SER A 579 -10.17 12.32 38.43
N HIS A 580 -9.53 12.43 37.26
CA HIS A 580 -8.88 13.67 36.80
C HIS A 580 -9.87 14.83 36.59
N LEU A 581 -11.06 14.54 36.08
CA LEU A 581 -12.10 15.54 35.84
C LEU A 581 -12.86 15.96 37.10
N GLY A 582 -12.83 15.15 38.16
CA GLY A 582 -13.53 15.42 39.42
C GLY A 582 -15.02 15.72 39.19
N SER A 583 -15.49 16.87 39.67
CA SER A 583 -16.89 17.29 39.54
C SER A 583 -17.38 17.48 38.10
N GLN A 584 -16.47 17.68 37.14
CA GLN A 584 -16.83 17.85 35.72
C GLN A 584 -17.26 16.54 35.06
N ALA A 585 -16.84 15.38 35.58
CA ALA A 585 -17.18 14.07 35.02
C ALA A 585 -18.70 13.81 35.07
N ALA A 586 -19.34 14.11 36.21
CA ALA A 586 -20.78 13.89 36.41
C ALA A 586 -21.65 14.68 35.40
N SER A 587 -21.21 15.89 35.03
CA SER A 587 -21.89 16.69 34.00
C SER A 587 -21.81 16.03 32.62
N VAL A 588 -20.66 15.46 32.26
CA VAL A 588 -20.48 14.75 30.98
C VAL A 588 -21.27 13.45 30.95
N GLU A 589 -21.26 12.67 32.03
CA GLU A 589 -22.06 11.44 32.17
C GLU A 589 -23.55 11.70 31.94
N GLN A 590 -24.10 12.73 32.59
CA GLN A 590 -25.51 13.10 32.42
C GLN A 590 -25.84 13.55 31.00
N ALA A 591 -24.95 14.30 30.35
CA ALA A 591 -25.14 14.76 28.97
C ALA A 591 -25.10 13.58 27.98
N CYS A 592 -24.15 12.66 28.14
CA CYS A 592 -24.03 11.44 27.32
C CYS A 592 -25.24 10.50 27.52
N ALA A 593 -25.69 10.29 28.75
CA ALA A 593 -26.85 9.44 29.05
C ALA A 593 -28.13 9.96 28.38
N ARG A 594 -28.39 11.28 28.47
CA ARG A 594 -29.54 11.93 27.80
C ARG A 594 -29.49 11.77 26.28
N ALA A 595 -28.30 11.78 25.67
CA ALA A 595 -28.13 11.58 24.23
C ALA A 595 -28.39 10.12 23.82
N GLN A 596 -27.90 9.15 24.59
CA GLN A 596 -28.10 7.72 24.34
C GLN A 596 -29.56 7.29 24.52
N GLU A 597 -30.27 7.81 25.52
CA GLU A 597 -31.70 7.52 25.74
C GLU A 597 -32.59 7.99 24.58
N ARG A 598 -32.32 9.18 24.03
CA ARG A 598 -33.03 9.71 22.86
C ARG A 598 -32.78 8.86 21.62
N SER A 599 -31.53 8.50 21.35
CA SER A 599 -31.14 7.70 20.18
C SER A 599 -31.71 6.27 20.22
N ASN A 600 -31.64 5.60 21.38
CA ASN A 600 -32.12 4.22 21.52
C ASN A 600 -33.64 4.09 21.44
N THR A 601 -34.38 5.08 21.94
CA THR A 601 -35.84 5.07 21.93
C THR A 601 -36.38 5.30 20.51
N ASP A 602 -35.78 6.22 19.77
CA ASP A 602 -36.16 6.53 18.40
C ASP A 602 -35.82 5.36 17.46
N ASN A 603 -34.61 4.77 17.54
CA ASN A 603 -34.22 3.66 16.67
C ASN A 603 -35.04 2.37 16.90
N ARG A 604 -35.37 2.04 18.16
CA ARG A 604 -36.25 0.88 18.46
C ARG A 604 -37.66 1.09 17.93
N SER A 605 -38.20 2.30 18.08
CA SER A 605 -39.54 2.67 17.60
C SER A 605 -39.63 2.64 16.07
N ILE A 606 -38.63 3.22 15.39
CA ILE A 606 -38.50 3.19 13.93
C ILE A 606 -38.38 1.75 13.43
N GLY A 607 -37.46 0.95 13.99
CA GLY A 607 -37.27 -0.44 13.57
C GLY A 607 -38.52 -1.31 13.78
N ALA A 608 -39.24 -1.15 14.89
CA ALA A 608 -40.50 -1.85 15.14
C ALA A 608 -41.64 -1.38 14.21
N GLY A 609 -41.63 -0.10 13.83
CA GLY A 609 -42.54 0.45 12.82
C GLY A 609 -42.30 -0.11 11.44
N ILE A 610 -41.04 -0.07 10.96
CA ILE A 610 -40.65 -0.58 9.64
C ILE A 610 -40.96 -2.08 9.52
N ARG A 611 -40.68 -2.89 10.55
CA ARG A 611 -41.04 -4.32 10.55
C ARG A 611 -42.54 -4.55 10.39
N ARG A 612 -43.39 -3.70 10.97
CA ARG A 612 -44.85 -3.77 10.79
C ARG A 612 -45.27 -3.42 9.37
N VAL A 613 -44.64 -2.41 8.76
CA VAL A 613 -44.88 -2.07 7.34
C VAL A 613 -44.50 -3.25 6.43
N VAL A 614 -43.31 -3.83 6.61
CA VAL A 614 -42.84 -4.98 5.82
C VAL A 614 -43.71 -6.22 6.02
N ALA A 615 -44.13 -6.51 7.27
CA ALA A 615 -45.05 -7.61 7.56
C ALA A 615 -46.41 -7.41 6.87
N GLY A 616 -46.91 -6.16 6.81
CA GLY A 616 -48.12 -5.82 6.07
C GLY A 616 -48.00 -6.13 4.57
N TRP A 617 -46.84 -5.86 3.96
CA TRP A 617 -46.58 -6.22 2.56
C TRP A 617 -46.59 -7.75 2.34
N ASN A 618 -45.95 -8.50 3.22
CA ASN A 618 -45.85 -9.97 3.09
C ASN A 618 -47.22 -10.68 3.18
N VAL A 619 -48.19 -10.06 3.86
CA VAL A 619 -49.56 -10.59 4.03
C VAL A 619 -50.54 -9.96 3.02
N GLY A 620 -50.05 -9.17 2.06
CA GLY A 620 -50.88 -8.56 1.01
C GLY A 620 -51.74 -7.38 1.46
N ARG A 621 -51.47 -6.79 2.63
CA ARG A 621 -52.21 -5.63 3.19
C ARG A 621 -51.50 -4.32 2.88
N ALA A 622 -51.52 -3.91 1.62
CA ALA A 622 -50.82 -2.71 1.16
C ALA A 622 -51.32 -1.41 1.82
N ASP A 623 -52.63 -1.27 2.08
CA ASP A 623 -53.23 -0.06 2.64
C ASP A 623 -52.89 0.14 4.12
N GLU A 624 -52.92 -0.96 4.88
CA GLU A 624 -52.52 -0.95 6.29
C GLU A 624 -51.04 -0.60 6.43
N ALA A 625 -50.19 -1.17 5.56
CA ALA A 625 -48.76 -0.87 5.50
C ALA A 625 -48.50 0.61 5.15
N LEU A 626 -49.25 1.19 4.20
CA LEU A 626 -49.16 2.60 3.84
C LEU A 626 -49.52 3.52 5.01
N ARG A 627 -50.63 3.23 5.71
CA ARG A 627 -51.06 4.03 6.88
C ARG A 627 -50.00 4.02 7.98
N VAL A 628 -49.44 2.85 8.29
CA VAL A 628 -48.36 2.73 9.29
C VAL A 628 -47.10 3.50 8.84
N ALA A 629 -46.75 3.45 7.55
CA ALA A 629 -45.61 4.20 7.02
C ALA A 629 -45.84 5.73 7.10
N GLN A 630 -47.05 6.22 6.84
CA GLN A 630 -47.41 7.64 6.97
C GLN A 630 -47.39 8.13 8.42
N GLU A 631 -47.87 7.32 9.35
CA GLU A 631 -47.79 7.61 10.79
C GLU A 631 -46.33 7.68 11.26
N LEU A 632 -45.49 6.76 10.79
CA LEU A 632 -44.04 6.78 11.08
C LEU A 632 -43.38 8.03 10.49
N ARG A 633 -43.73 8.42 9.26
CA ARG A 633 -43.19 9.62 8.60
C ARG A 633 -43.53 10.90 9.35
N THR A 634 -44.76 11.00 9.87
CA THR A 634 -45.20 12.13 10.70
C THR A 634 -44.45 12.18 12.03
N LYS A 635 -44.21 11.01 12.66
CA LYS A 635 -43.49 10.93 13.94
C LYS A 635 -41.99 11.16 13.80
N PHE A 636 -41.39 10.73 12.69
CA PHE A 636 -39.94 10.77 12.45
C PHE A 636 -39.61 11.45 11.10
N PRO A 637 -39.87 12.77 10.95
CA PRO A 637 -39.73 13.46 9.66
C PRO A 637 -38.28 13.57 9.15
N LYS A 638 -37.30 13.43 10.05
CA LYS A 638 -35.87 13.49 9.72
C LYS A 638 -35.25 12.12 9.41
N SER A 639 -36.00 11.01 9.50
CA SER A 639 -35.46 9.68 9.22
C SER A 639 -35.52 9.38 7.72
N GLY A 640 -34.35 9.15 7.12
CA GLY A 640 -34.22 8.72 5.72
C GLY A 640 -34.80 7.32 5.48
N ASP A 641 -34.64 6.40 6.44
CA ASP A 641 -35.16 5.03 6.34
C ASP A 641 -36.70 5.00 6.30
N VAL A 642 -37.34 5.84 7.12
CA VAL A 642 -38.80 5.96 7.14
C VAL A 642 -39.32 6.57 5.83
N ALA A 643 -38.62 7.56 5.28
CA ALA A 643 -38.93 8.12 3.96
C ALA A 643 -38.83 7.05 2.86
N ASN A 644 -37.76 6.24 2.87
CA ASN A 644 -37.59 5.16 1.90
C ASN A 644 -38.71 4.11 2.01
N VAL A 645 -39.05 3.69 3.22
CA VAL A 645 -40.11 2.70 3.47
C VAL A 645 -41.49 3.24 3.09
N LEU A 646 -41.74 4.54 3.26
CA LEU A 646 -42.97 5.18 2.77
C LEU A 646 -43.03 5.19 1.24
N GLY A 647 -41.92 5.54 0.56
CA GLY A 647 -41.83 5.45 -0.90
C GLY A 647 -42.13 4.04 -1.41
N GLN A 648 -41.55 3.02 -0.77
CA GLN A 648 -41.82 1.61 -1.06
C GLN A 648 -43.28 1.20 -0.82
N ALA A 649 -43.94 1.74 0.21
CA ALA A 649 -45.35 1.48 0.48
C ALA A 649 -46.25 2.10 -0.58
N LEU A 650 -45.92 3.30 -1.06
CA LEU A 650 -46.64 4.02 -2.12
C LEU A 650 -46.56 3.30 -3.47
N LEU A 651 -45.43 2.68 -3.81
CA LEU A 651 -45.29 1.85 -5.01
C LEU A 651 -46.09 0.54 -4.97
N ARG A 652 -46.42 0.03 -3.78
CA ARG A 652 -47.14 -1.25 -3.60
C ARG A 652 -48.67 -1.08 -3.55
N GLN A 653 -49.16 0.13 -3.78
CA GLN A 653 -50.58 0.44 -3.91
C GLN A 653 -51.11 0.04 -5.29
N SER A 654 -52.41 -0.18 -5.40
CA SER A 654 -53.09 -0.49 -6.66
C SER A 654 -54.18 0.55 -6.94
N PRO A 655 -53.96 1.51 -7.86
CA PRO A 655 -52.77 1.72 -8.67
C PRO A 655 -51.57 2.30 -7.87
N PRO A 656 -50.32 2.09 -8.33
CA PRO A 656 -49.14 2.62 -7.67
C PRO A 656 -49.12 4.14 -7.67
N ARG A 657 -48.74 4.74 -6.54
CA ARG A 657 -48.62 6.21 -6.38
C ARG A 657 -47.21 6.68 -6.69
N THR A 658 -46.78 6.49 -7.94
CA THR A 658 -45.38 6.67 -8.37
C THR A 658 -44.83 8.08 -8.14
N ALA A 659 -45.62 9.13 -8.41
CA ALA A 659 -45.19 10.52 -8.19
C ALA A 659 -44.99 10.88 -6.70
N ASP A 660 -45.75 10.24 -5.80
CA ASP A 660 -45.60 10.45 -4.36
C ASP A 660 -44.40 9.67 -3.83
N ALA A 661 -44.22 8.44 -4.32
CA ALA A 661 -43.07 7.60 -3.99
C ALA A 661 -41.74 8.30 -4.37
N ASP A 662 -41.70 8.91 -5.55
CA ASP A 662 -40.56 9.65 -6.05
C ASP A 662 -40.10 10.78 -5.11
N ARG A 663 -41.06 11.58 -4.62
CA ARG A 663 -40.80 12.65 -3.66
C ARG A 663 -40.22 12.13 -2.35
N GLU A 664 -40.69 10.97 -1.89
CA GLU A 664 -40.19 10.36 -0.67
C GLU A 664 -38.81 9.71 -0.87
N PHE A 665 -38.49 9.13 -2.03
CA PHE A 665 -37.14 8.66 -2.33
C PHE A 665 -36.13 9.81 -2.43
N ASP A 666 -36.53 10.94 -3.02
CA ASP A 666 -35.73 12.17 -3.02
C ASP A 666 -35.49 12.69 -1.60
N ALA A 667 -36.53 12.67 -0.75
CA ALA A 667 -36.39 13.02 0.65
C ALA A 667 -35.49 12.04 1.41
N ALA A 668 -35.64 10.74 1.19
CA ALA A 668 -34.81 9.69 1.81
C ALA A 668 -33.33 9.90 1.51
N ARG A 669 -33.00 10.23 0.26
CA ARG A 669 -31.64 10.53 -0.19
C ARG A 669 -31.08 11.81 0.46
N ARG A 670 -31.86 12.89 0.50
CA ARG A 670 -31.45 14.14 1.19
C ARG A 670 -31.23 13.95 2.69
N LEU A 671 -31.94 12.99 3.30
CA LEU A 671 -31.83 12.63 4.71
C LEU A 671 -30.78 11.53 4.99
N GLY A 672 -29.94 11.18 4.01
CA GLY A 672 -28.80 10.27 4.23
C GLY A 672 -29.17 8.80 4.41
N CYS A 673 -30.29 8.34 3.85
CA CYS A 673 -30.67 6.92 3.89
C CYS A 673 -29.63 6.01 3.22
N THR A 674 -29.17 4.97 3.94
CA THR A 674 -28.16 4.00 3.46
C THR A 674 -28.75 2.66 3.06
N ARG A 675 -30.08 2.57 2.94
CA ARG A 675 -30.74 1.30 2.59
C ARG A 675 -30.39 0.85 1.17
N PRO A 676 -30.00 -0.42 0.98
CA PRO A 676 -29.55 -0.91 -0.32
C PRO A 676 -30.63 -0.83 -1.40
N GLU A 677 -31.90 -0.89 -1.01
CA GLU A 677 -33.03 -0.90 -1.95
C GLU A 677 -33.31 0.50 -2.55
N LEU A 678 -32.92 1.58 -1.88
CA LEU A 678 -33.24 2.96 -2.28
C LEU A 678 -32.77 3.28 -3.71
N MET A 679 -31.58 2.84 -4.07
CA MET A 679 -30.99 3.11 -5.39
C MET A 679 -31.86 2.52 -6.50
N ALA A 680 -32.23 1.25 -6.37
CA ALA A 680 -33.03 0.55 -7.37
C ALA A 680 -34.44 1.11 -7.43
N ASP A 681 -35.06 1.36 -6.27
CA ASP A 681 -36.43 1.90 -6.19
C ASP A 681 -36.51 3.31 -6.79
N ALA A 682 -35.55 4.19 -6.51
CA ALA A 682 -35.49 5.54 -7.07
C ALA A 682 -35.31 5.51 -8.60
N ILE A 683 -34.41 4.67 -9.12
CA ILE A 683 -34.20 4.51 -10.56
C ILE A 683 -35.48 4.01 -11.24
N ASN A 684 -36.09 2.94 -10.72
CA ASN A 684 -37.29 2.36 -11.31
C ASN A 684 -38.46 3.34 -11.32
N THR A 685 -38.61 4.11 -10.24
CA THR A 685 -39.67 5.14 -10.13
C THR A 685 -39.51 6.23 -11.20
N LYS A 686 -38.29 6.74 -11.39
CA LYS A 686 -38.01 7.74 -12.44
C LYS A 686 -38.22 7.20 -13.85
N ILE A 687 -37.88 5.93 -14.08
CA ILE A 687 -38.13 5.22 -15.35
C ILE A 687 -39.64 5.13 -15.63
N GLU A 688 -40.44 4.76 -14.62
CA GLU A 688 -41.90 4.63 -14.76
C GLU A 688 -42.56 5.99 -15.02
N LEU A 689 -42.09 7.04 -14.36
CA LEU A 689 -42.50 8.43 -14.60
C LEU A 689 -42.01 9.00 -15.93
N LYS A 690 -41.11 8.30 -16.64
CA LYS A 690 -40.43 8.77 -17.87
C LYS A 690 -39.71 10.11 -17.68
N ASP A 691 -39.24 10.40 -16.47
CA ASP A 691 -38.49 11.62 -16.17
C ASP A 691 -37.00 11.42 -16.48
N TRP A 692 -36.71 11.32 -17.78
CA TRP A 692 -35.39 10.93 -18.28
C TRP A 692 -34.29 11.94 -17.95
N GLN A 693 -34.61 13.24 -17.91
CA GLN A 693 -33.64 14.28 -17.61
C GLN A 693 -33.21 14.22 -16.13
N VAL A 694 -34.17 14.12 -15.21
CA VAL A 694 -33.84 13.99 -13.78
C VAL A 694 -33.17 12.65 -13.49
N LEU A 695 -33.56 11.57 -14.18
CA LEU A 695 -32.87 10.28 -14.08
C LEU A 695 -31.40 10.42 -14.50
N LEU A 696 -31.12 11.07 -15.62
CA LEU A 696 -29.77 11.27 -16.15
C LEU A 696 -28.90 12.05 -15.15
N ASP A 697 -29.44 13.13 -14.59
CA ASP A 697 -28.74 13.97 -13.61
C ASP A 697 -28.49 13.20 -12.31
N MET A 698 -29.47 12.40 -11.85
CA MET A 698 -29.35 11.58 -10.65
C MET A 698 -28.23 10.54 -10.78
N VAL A 699 -28.23 9.75 -11.86
CA VAL A 699 -27.24 8.68 -12.03
C VAL A 699 -25.87 9.20 -12.45
N SER A 700 -25.76 10.47 -12.86
CA SER A 700 -24.49 11.09 -13.31
C SER A 700 -23.36 10.89 -12.30
N SER A 701 -23.67 11.04 -11.00
CA SER A 701 -22.74 10.94 -9.87
C SER A 701 -22.53 9.52 -9.33
N TRP A 702 -23.35 8.54 -9.75
CA TRP A 702 -23.32 7.18 -9.22
C TRP A 702 -22.37 6.30 -10.02
N SER A 703 -21.58 5.48 -9.32
CA SER A 703 -20.70 4.49 -9.96
C SER A 703 -20.76 3.17 -9.21
N SER A 704 -20.89 2.07 -9.94
CA SER A 704 -20.84 0.72 -9.37
C SER A 704 -19.51 0.03 -9.65
N ASN A 705 -18.98 -0.71 -8.66
CA ASN A 705 -17.82 -1.59 -8.84
C ASN A 705 -18.22 -3.03 -9.20
N ASP A 706 -19.51 -3.28 -9.44
CA ASP A 706 -20.00 -4.56 -9.91
C ASP A 706 -19.48 -4.85 -11.35
N ARG A 707 -19.00 -6.09 -11.53
CA ARG A 707 -18.40 -6.63 -12.76
C ARG A 707 -19.40 -7.36 -13.66
N ALA A 708 -20.58 -7.66 -13.13
CA ALA A 708 -21.65 -8.40 -13.78
C ALA A 708 -22.88 -7.51 -14.04
N HIS A 709 -23.20 -6.56 -13.14
CA HIS A 709 -24.40 -5.72 -13.30
C HIS A 709 -24.26 -4.30 -12.72
N ASP A 710 -24.23 -3.28 -13.60
CA ASP A 710 -24.10 -1.86 -13.20
C ASP A 710 -25.42 -1.11 -13.38
N VAL A 711 -26.32 -1.21 -12.39
CA VAL A 711 -27.67 -0.62 -12.43
C VAL A 711 -27.65 0.89 -12.79
N PRO A 712 -26.81 1.74 -12.18
CA PRO A 712 -26.73 3.16 -12.57
C PRO A 712 -26.28 3.39 -14.02
N LEU A 713 -25.32 2.59 -14.53
CA LEU A 713 -24.87 2.73 -15.91
C LEU A 713 -25.95 2.33 -16.91
N TYR A 714 -26.69 1.25 -16.66
CA TYR A 714 -27.81 0.87 -17.52
C TYR A 714 -28.96 1.90 -17.48
N ALA A 715 -29.24 2.48 -16.31
CA ALA A 715 -30.19 3.57 -16.19
C ALA A 715 -29.74 4.82 -16.98
N HIS A 716 -28.45 5.15 -16.94
CA HIS A 716 -27.87 6.23 -17.75
C HIS A 716 -28.02 5.95 -19.24
N ILE A 717 -27.67 4.74 -19.70
CA ILE A 717 -27.81 4.32 -21.10
C ILE A 717 -29.26 4.43 -21.55
N ARG A 718 -30.22 3.98 -20.74
CA ARG A 718 -31.64 4.08 -21.06
C ARG A 718 -32.11 5.53 -21.16
N ALA A 719 -31.76 6.37 -20.18
CA ALA A 719 -32.09 7.79 -20.20
C ALA A 719 -31.53 8.51 -21.44
N CYS A 720 -30.28 8.25 -21.81
CA CYS A 720 -29.68 8.79 -23.03
C CYS A 720 -30.43 8.34 -24.29
N SER A 721 -30.78 7.05 -24.40
CA SER A 721 -31.50 6.52 -25.57
C SER A 721 -32.85 7.22 -25.77
N GLU A 722 -33.63 7.37 -24.71
CA GLU A 722 -34.95 8.02 -24.76
C GLU A 722 -34.83 9.52 -25.05
N LEU A 723 -33.89 10.22 -24.40
CA LEU A 723 -33.64 11.63 -24.65
C LEU A 723 -33.12 11.90 -26.07
N ILE A 724 -32.30 10.99 -26.62
CA ILE A 724 -31.86 11.07 -28.02
C ILE A 724 -33.03 10.89 -28.97
N SER A 725 -33.94 9.94 -28.70
CA SER A 725 -35.16 9.76 -29.51
C SER A 725 -36.00 11.03 -29.53
N ILE A 726 -36.26 11.61 -28.35
CA ILE A 726 -37.02 12.86 -28.20
C ILE A 726 -36.32 14.02 -28.91
N ALA A 727 -34.99 14.14 -28.78
CA ALA A 727 -34.23 15.20 -29.43
C ALA A 727 -34.24 15.07 -30.96
N LYS A 728 -34.17 13.85 -31.50
CA LYS A 728 -34.30 13.58 -32.93
C LYS A 728 -35.66 13.99 -33.49
N GLU A 729 -36.74 13.66 -32.79
CA GLU A 729 -38.10 14.06 -33.18
C GLU A 729 -38.26 15.59 -33.24
N ARG A 730 -37.56 16.31 -32.34
CA ARG A 730 -37.52 17.77 -32.31
C ARG A 730 -36.53 18.40 -33.31
N GLY A 731 -35.69 17.60 -33.96
CA GLY A 731 -34.62 18.08 -34.83
C GLY A 731 -33.44 18.74 -34.10
N ASP A 732 -33.32 18.56 -32.78
CA ASP A 732 -32.24 19.10 -31.97
C ASP A 732 -31.01 18.19 -32.01
N TYR A 733 -30.27 18.23 -33.12
CA TYR A 733 -29.07 17.40 -33.30
C TYR A 733 -27.91 17.83 -32.39
N ALA A 734 -27.92 19.06 -31.86
CA ALA A 734 -26.91 19.49 -30.88
C ALA A 734 -27.07 18.69 -29.59
N ARG A 735 -28.31 18.57 -29.10
CA ARG A 735 -28.61 17.73 -27.94
C ARG A 735 -28.36 16.24 -28.20
N VAL A 736 -28.67 15.74 -29.40
CA VAL A 736 -28.34 14.36 -29.78
C VAL A 736 -26.83 14.12 -29.70
N ALA A 737 -26.02 15.02 -30.25
CA ALA A 737 -24.57 14.89 -30.22
C ALA A 737 -24.02 14.89 -28.79
N GLU A 738 -24.51 15.80 -27.94
CA GLU A 738 -24.11 15.91 -26.53
C GLU A 738 -24.41 14.64 -25.73
N LEU A 739 -25.63 14.11 -25.85
CA LEU A 739 -26.05 12.90 -25.13
C LEU A 739 -25.30 11.66 -25.62
N ALA A 740 -25.11 11.54 -26.94
CA ALA A 740 -24.43 10.40 -27.53
C ALA A 740 -22.94 10.34 -27.14
N ILE A 741 -22.22 11.48 -27.19
CA ILE A 741 -20.81 11.50 -26.77
C ILE A 741 -20.66 11.28 -25.26
N GLY A 742 -21.56 11.84 -24.43
CA GLY A 742 -21.55 11.62 -22.99
C GLY A 742 -21.73 10.14 -22.62
N ALA A 743 -22.60 9.42 -23.35
CA ALA A 743 -22.77 7.97 -23.17
C ALA A 743 -21.50 7.18 -23.55
N VAL A 744 -20.85 7.54 -24.67
CA VAL A 744 -19.58 6.92 -25.11
C VAL A 744 -18.48 7.12 -24.07
N GLU A 745 -18.28 8.35 -23.60
CA GLU A 745 -17.26 8.70 -22.60
C GLU A 745 -17.49 7.94 -21.29
N ARG A 746 -18.75 7.84 -20.83
CA ARG A 746 -19.09 7.14 -19.59
C ARG A 746 -18.84 5.64 -19.68
N ILE A 747 -19.22 4.99 -20.77
CA ILE A 747 -18.93 3.55 -20.98
C ILE A 747 -17.42 3.32 -21.06
N SER A 748 -16.69 4.18 -21.78
CA SER A 748 -15.22 4.06 -21.91
C SER A 748 -14.51 4.24 -20.57
N LYS A 749 -15.00 5.14 -19.71
CA LYS A 749 -14.51 5.29 -18.33
C LYS A 749 -14.76 4.04 -17.47
N LYS A 750 -15.85 3.30 -17.69
CA LYS A 750 -16.08 2.01 -17.01
C LYS A 750 -15.04 0.97 -17.46
N PHE A 751 -14.75 0.90 -18.77
CA PHE A 751 -13.74 -0.02 -19.32
C PHE A 751 -12.32 0.27 -18.81
N SER A 752 -11.96 1.54 -18.65
CA SER A 752 -10.63 1.90 -18.13
C SER A 752 -10.47 1.63 -16.63
N ARG A 753 -11.55 1.70 -15.84
CA ARG A 753 -11.51 1.46 -14.40
C ARG A 753 -11.51 -0.02 -14.02
N LEU A 754 -12.24 -0.86 -14.76
CA LEU A 754 -12.54 -2.22 -14.31
C LEU A 754 -12.68 -3.20 -15.50
N ARG A 755 -12.06 -4.38 -15.38
CA ARG A 755 -12.27 -5.48 -16.32
C ARG A 755 -13.63 -6.15 -16.04
N LEU A 756 -14.51 -6.10 -17.04
CA LEU A 756 -15.87 -6.65 -16.97
C LEU A 756 -15.93 -8.12 -17.39
N GLU A 757 -17.00 -8.80 -17.02
CA GLU A 757 -17.35 -10.10 -17.59
C GLU A 757 -17.65 -9.99 -19.09
N LYS A 758 -17.35 -11.05 -19.84
CA LYS A 758 -17.42 -11.05 -21.32
C LYS A 758 -18.80 -10.62 -21.83
N ARG A 759 -19.88 -11.18 -21.27
CA ARG A 759 -21.25 -10.85 -21.68
C ARG A 759 -21.57 -9.36 -21.51
N GLN A 760 -21.20 -8.80 -20.36
CA GLN A 760 -21.45 -7.38 -20.07
C GLN A 760 -20.57 -6.46 -20.91
N PHE A 761 -19.31 -6.85 -21.12
CA PHE A 761 -18.39 -6.14 -22.03
C PHE A 761 -18.97 -6.06 -23.44
N ASP A 762 -19.41 -7.19 -24.00
CA ASP A 762 -19.96 -7.26 -25.36
C ASP A 762 -21.22 -6.39 -25.51
N GLU A 763 -22.12 -6.42 -24.53
CA GLU A 763 -23.34 -5.60 -24.50
C GLU A 763 -23.04 -4.10 -24.42
N LEU A 764 -22.21 -3.67 -23.46
CA LEU A 764 -21.84 -2.26 -23.30
C LEU A 764 -21.04 -1.75 -24.49
N ASN A 765 -20.19 -2.58 -25.09
CA ASN A 765 -19.42 -2.20 -26.26
C ASN A 765 -20.33 -2.02 -27.49
N SER A 766 -21.39 -2.85 -27.62
CA SER A 766 -22.43 -2.66 -28.63
C SER A 766 -23.15 -1.31 -28.47
N HIS A 767 -23.59 -0.98 -27.25
CA HIS A 767 -24.19 0.34 -26.95
C HIS A 767 -23.24 1.49 -27.26
N ARG A 768 -21.97 1.37 -26.85
CA ARG A 768 -20.92 2.37 -27.11
C ARG A 768 -20.75 2.63 -28.60
N PHE A 769 -20.72 1.59 -29.43
CA PHE A 769 -20.63 1.72 -30.88
C PHE A 769 -21.91 2.29 -31.51
N GLY A 770 -23.08 1.96 -30.97
CA GLY A 770 -24.34 2.59 -31.36
C GLY A 770 -24.31 4.11 -31.16
N TYR A 771 -23.96 4.56 -29.95
CA TYR A 771 -23.87 5.98 -29.63
C TYR A 771 -22.78 6.72 -30.42
N ALA A 772 -21.64 6.08 -30.68
CA ALA A 772 -20.60 6.66 -31.53
C ALA A 772 -21.12 6.98 -32.94
N ARG A 773 -21.95 6.11 -33.53
CA ARG A 773 -22.58 6.38 -34.83
C ARG A 773 -23.59 7.51 -34.75
N GLU A 774 -24.42 7.51 -33.71
CA GLU A 774 -25.41 8.58 -33.48
C GLU A 774 -24.76 9.96 -33.34
N TYR A 775 -23.64 10.02 -32.61
CA TYR A 775 -22.86 11.24 -32.44
C TYR A 775 -22.37 11.81 -33.78
N ILE A 776 -21.79 10.96 -34.64
CA ILE A 776 -21.28 11.41 -35.94
C ILE A 776 -22.40 11.79 -36.90
N VAL A 777 -23.51 11.05 -36.92
CA VAL A 777 -24.69 11.42 -37.73
C VAL A 777 -25.24 12.78 -37.30
N ALA A 778 -25.29 13.05 -35.99
CA ALA A 778 -25.73 14.34 -35.47
C ALA A 778 -24.78 15.48 -35.85
N LEU A 779 -23.46 15.27 -35.71
CA LEU A 779 -22.47 16.26 -36.14
C LEU A 779 -22.53 16.55 -37.64
N ASP A 780 -22.73 15.53 -38.48
CA ASP A 780 -22.81 15.70 -39.93
C ASP A 780 -24.02 16.56 -40.33
N ARG A 781 -25.17 16.38 -39.64
CA ARG A 781 -26.37 17.20 -39.82
C ARG A 781 -26.22 18.63 -39.31
N LEU A 782 -25.49 18.84 -38.21
CA LEU A 782 -25.19 20.17 -37.67
C LEU A 782 -24.25 20.97 -38.56
N ASN A 783 -23.40 20.28 -39.34
CA ASN A 783 -22.36 20.89 -40.16
C ASN A 783 -22.58 20.53 -41.65
N PRO A 784 -23.63 21.05 -42.31
CA PRO A 784 -23.96 20.67 -43.68
C PRO A 784 -23.02 21.30 -44.73
N ARG A 785 -22.39 22.44 -44.43
CA ARG A 785 -21.51 23.15 -45.35
C ARG A 785 -20.13 22.50 -45.37
N SER A 786 -19.50 22.46 -46.54
CA SER A 786 -18.15 21.91 -46.72
C SER A 786 -17.13 22.53 -45.75
N GLY A 787 -17.14 23.85 -45.58
CA GLY A 787 -16.29 24.57 -44.63
C GLY A 787 -16.49 24.22 -43.15
N ASP A 788 -17.61 23.61 -42.77
CA ASP A 788 -17.91 23.20 -41.38
C ASP A 788 -17.64 21.71 -41.15
N LYS A 789 -17.35 20.92 -42.20
CA LYS A 789 -17.08 19.48 -42.11
C LYS A 789 -15.84 19.14 -41.28
N LEU A 790 -14.97 20.11 -41.01
CA LEU A 790 -13.89 19.95 -40.02
C LEU A 790 -14.41 19.51 -38.66
N ASN A 791 -15.57 20.02 -38.22
CA ASN A 791 -16.18 19.65 -36.94
C ASN A 791 -16.59 18.17 -36.89
N VAL A 792 -16.93 17.57 -38.04
CA VAL A 792 -17.22 16.14 -38.14
C VAL A 792 -15.93 15.33 -37.97
N PHE A 793 -14.83 15.76 -38.59
CA PHE A 793 -13.51 15.14 -38.38
C PHE A 793 -13.01 15.28 -36.94
N ASP A 794 -13.18 16.44 -36.32
CA ASP A 794 -12.86 16.66 -34.91
C ASP A 794 -13.72 15.74 -34.00
N GLY A 795 -14.97 15.48 -34.35
CA GLY A 795 -15.81 14.49 -33.68
C GLY A 795 -15.28 13.06 -33.79
N ILE A 796 -14.79 12.65 -34.97
CA ILE A 796 -14.13 11.35 -35.15
C ILE A 796 -12.88 11.25 -34.27
N TRP A 797 -12.09 12.32 -34.21
CA TRP A 797 -10.93 12.38 -33.34
C TRP A 797 -11.32 12.26 -31.86
N LYS A 798 -12.41 12.92 -31.44
CA LYS A 798 -12.92 12.84 -30.07
C LYS A 798 -13.37 11.43 -29.68
N LEU A 799 -13.98 10.68 -30.60
CA LEU A 799 -14.30 9.26 -30.38
C LEU A 799 -13.04 8.42 -30.22
N ALA A 800 -12.00 8.70 -31.01
CA ALA A 800 -10.74 7.99 -30.93
C ALA A 800 -9.96 8.27 -29.62
N GLU A 801 -10.10 9.48 -29.06
CA GLU A 801 -9.63 9.80 -27.69
C GLU A 801 -10.39 9.04 -26.60
N SER A 802 -11.61 8.56 -26.91
CA SER A 802 -12.44 7.72 -26.04
C SER A 802 -12.30 6.22 -26.33
N ASP A 803 -11.20 5.79 -26.96
CA ASP A 803 -10.94 4.40 -27.36
C ASP A 803 -12.04 3.79 -28.26
N VAL A 804 -12.60 4.60 -29.16
CA VAL A 804 -13.55 4.19 -30.19
C VAL A 804 -13.05 4.59 -31.58
N ALA A 805 -12.51 3.62 -32.32
CA ALA A 805 -12.10 3.80 -33.71
C ALA A 805 -12.81 2.78 -34.62
N LEU A 806 -13.93 3.19 -35.22
CA LEU A 806 -14.71 2.36 -36.13
C LEU A 806 -14.37 2.69 -37.59
N VAL A 807 -14.14 1.66 -38.41
CA VAL A 807 -13.72 1.80 -39.81
C VAL A 807 -14.69 2.64 -40.65
N ASP A 808 -15.99 2.39 -40.51
CA ASP A 808 -17.06 3.13 -41.18
C ASP A 808 -17.03 4.63 -40.80
N LEU A 809 -16.81 4.94 -39.52
CA LEU A 809 -16.73 6.31 -39.03
C LEU A 809 -15.43 7.02 -39.46
N VAL A 810 -14.29 6.31 -39.46
CA VAL A 810 -13.02 6.86 -39.93
C VAL A 810 -13.12 7.29 -41.40
N ARG A 811 -13.79 6.49 -42.24
CA ARG A 811 -14.07 6.86 -43.64
C ARG A 811 -14.89 8.14 -43.75
N VAL A 812 -15.93 8.29 -42.92
CA VAL A 812 -16.72 9.54 -42.84
C VAL A 812 -15.81 10.72 -42.47
N GLY A 813 -14.90 10.54 -41.51
CA GLY A 813 -13.92 11.55 -41.13
C GLY A 813 -12.99 11.96 -42.28
N ILE A 814 -12.45 11.00 -43.03
CA ILE A 814 -11.59 11.28 -44.20
C ILE A 814 -12.33 12.14 -45.22
N VAL A 815 -13.55 11.75 -45.58
CA VAL A 815 -14.38 12.47 -46.54
C VAL A 815 -14.69 13.88 -46.04
N ALA A 816 -15.01 14.03 -44.75
CA ALA A 816 -15.29 15.32 -44.14
C ALA A 816 -14.06 16.25 -44.17
N LEU A 817 -12.87 15.74 -43.87
CA LEU A 817 -11.63 16.51 -43.92
C LEU A 817 -11.28 16.94 -45.36
N GLN A 818 -11.49 16.06 -46.35
CA GLN A 818 -11.31 16.38 -47.76
C GLN A 818 -12.30 17.43 -48.27
N ALA A 819 -13.57 17.34 -47.84
CA ALA A 819 -14.59 18.34 -48.18
C ALA A 819 -14.26 19.70 -47.57
N TRP A 820 -13.82 19.74 -46.32
CA TRP A 820 -13.35 20.96 -45.66
C TRP A 820 -12.17 21.58 -46.39
N TRP A 821 -11.17 20.79 -46.77
CA TRP A 821 -10.00 21.33 -47.45
C TRP A 821 -10.31 21.87 -48.85
N SER A 822 -11.19 21.19 -49.59
CA SER A 822 -11.67 21.68 -50.89
C SER A 822 -12.42 23.02 -50.78
N ASP A 823 -13.13 23.25 -49.68
CA ASP A 823 -13.76 24.56 -49.39
C ASP A 823 -12.71 25.63 -49.11
N VAL A 824 -11.67 25.31 -48.34
CA VAL A 824 -10.54 26.21 -48.06
C VAL A 824 -9.85 26.66 -49.35
N GLU A 825 -9.62 25.75 -50.29
CA GLU A 825 -9.03 26.05 -51.61
C GLU A 825 -9.88 27.00 -52.45
N GLY A 826 -11.20 27.02 -52.25
CA GLY A 826 -12.14 27.88 -52.97
C GLY A 826 -12.28 29.30 -52.42
N ARG A 827 -11.60 29.64 -51.32
CA ARG A 827 -11.73 30.96 -50.65
C ARG A 827 -10.97 32.04 -51.40
N SER A 828 -11.53 33.25 -51.47
CA SER A 828 -10.93 34.40 -52.13
C SER A 828 -9.65 34.92 -51.46
N VAL A 829 -9.47 34.62 -50.17
CA VAL A 829 -8.26 34.90 -49.39
C VAL A 829 -7.91 33.63 -48.62
N ILE A 830 -6.71 33.11 -48.85
CA ILE A 830 -6.21 31.91 -48.19
C ILE A 830 -5.50 32.32 -46.91
N ASP A 831 -6.06 31.92 -45.77
CA ASP A 831 -5.48 32.19 -44.46
C ASP A 831 -4.39 31.15 -44.14
N THR A 832 -3.17 31.60 -43.83
CA THR A 832 -2.06 30.78 -43.31
C THR A 832 -2.48 29.89 -42.13
N THR A 833 -3.47 30.34 -41.35
CA THR A 833 -4.07 29.57 -40.24
C THR A 833 -4.72 28.28 -40.72
N ALA A 834 -5.36 28.26 -41.89
CA ALA A 834 -5.99 27.05 -42.43
C ALA A 834 -4.95 25.95 -42.76
N CYS A 835 -3.77 26.35 -43.25
CA CYS A 835 -2.66 25.43 -43.49
C CYS A 835 -2.12 24.83 -42.18
N HIS A 836 -2.03 25.63 -41.11
CA HIS A 836 -1.66 25.12 -39.79
C HIS A 836 -2.69 24.14 -39.23
N ILE A 837 -3.99 24.44 -39.39
CA ILE A 837 -5.08 23.53 -38.99
C ILE A 837 -4.96 22.22 -39.77
N LEU A 838 -4.79 22.25 -41.09
CA LEU A 838 -4.62 21.05 -41.90
C LEU A 838 -3.45 20.20 -41.40
N ASN A 839 -2.29 20.80 -41.16
CA ASN A 839 -1.10 20.07 -40.72
C ASN A 839 -1.33 19.37 -39.37
N ARG A 840 -2.07 20.01 -38.45
CA ARG A 840 -2.53 19.40 -37.20
C ARG A 840 -3.45 18.21 -37.46
N GLN A 841 -4.40 18.31 -38.39
CA GLN A 841 -5.33 17.22 -38.71
C GLN A 841 -4.63 16.04 -39.42
N LEU A 842 -3.62 16.29 -40.26
CA LEU A 842 -2.77 15.24 -40.84
C LEU A 842 -2.04 14.44 -39.75
N GLY A 843 -1.55 15.12 -38.70
CA GLY A 843 -0.99 14.45 -37.53
C GLY A 843 -1.99 13.57 -36.78
N ARG A 844 -3.26 13.98 -36.73
CA ARG A 844 -4.36 13.18 -36.15
C ARG A 844 -4.71 11.97 -37.01
N LEU A 845 -4.70 12.07 -38.34
CA LEU A 845 -4.87 10.92 -39.24
C LEU A 845 -3.80 9.84 -39.01
N VAL A 846 -2.54 10.22 -38.80
CA VAL A 846 -1.46 9.26 -38.48
C VAL A 846 -1.73 8.53 -37.15
N ARG A 847 -2.24 9.25 -36.15
CA ARG A 847 -2.59 8.65 -34.85
C ARG A 847 -3.80 7.72 -34.95
N LEU A 848 -4.82 8.09 -35.74
CA LEU A 848 -5.97 7.22 -36.05
C LEU A 848 -5.51 5.94 -36.74
N GLU A 849 -4.60 6.05 -37.71
CA GLU A 849 -4.00 4.90 -38.40
C GLU A 849 -3.31 3.95 -37.40
N ARG A 850 -2.53 4.51 -36.46
CA ARG A 850 -1.87 3.73 -35.40
C ARG A 850 -2.88 3.04 -34.49
N GLN A 851 -3.90 3.75 -34.00
CA GLN A 851 -4.93 3.15 -33.13
C GLN A 851 -5.70 2.01 -33.83
N LEU A 852 -6.01 2.15 -35.13
CA LEU A 852 -6.63 1.06 -35.89
C LEU A 852 -5.72 -0.18 -36.01
N ARG A 853 -4.40 0.01 -36.11
CA ARG A 853 -3.41 -1.09 -36.09
C ARG A 853 -3.36 -1.76 -34.71
N ASP A 854 -3.39 -0.98 -33.65
CA ASP A 854 -3.38 -1.47 -32.26
C ASP A 854 -4.63 -2.33 -31.94
N TYR A 855 -5.77 -2.04 -32.59
CA TYR A 855 -6.98 -2.87 -32.50
C TYR A 855 -6.95 -4.16 -33.35
N GLY A 856 -5.83 -4.47 -34.00
CA GLY A 856 -5.64 -5.72 -34.75
C GLY A 856 -6.44 -5.79 -36.06
N LEU A 857 -6.92 -4.67 -36.59
CA LEU A 857 -7.59 -4.63 -37.89
C LEU A 857 -6.59 -4.88 -39.02
N THR A 858 -6.84 -5.91 -39.82
CA THR A 858 -5.99 -6.32 -40.96
C THR A 858 -6.52 -5.87 -42.33
N GLN A 859 -7.57 -5.04 -42.37
CA GLN A 859 -8.18 -4.59 -43.62
C GLN A 859 -7.27 -3.59 -44.37
N SER A 860 -6.59 -4.05 -45.42
CA SER A 860 -5.68 -3.23 -46.26
C SER A 860 -6.33 -1.95 -46.79
N SER A 861 -7.59 -2.03 -47.23
CA SER A 861 -8.23 -0.95 -48.00
C SER A 861 -8.38 0.37 -47.24
N VAL A 862 -8.63 0.32 -45.93
CA VAL A 862 -8.82 1.53 -45.10
C VAL A 862 -7.49 2.21 -44.81
N PHE A 863 -6.42 1.42 -44.60
CA PHE A 863 -5.07 1.97 -44.46
C PHE A 863 -4.60 2.62 -45.77
N ASP A 864 -4.92 2.00 -46.91
CA ASP A 864 -4.64 2.57 -48.23
C ASP A 864 -5.45 3.85 -48.48
N GLU A 865 -6.70 3.93 -48.03
CA GLU A 865 -7.53 5.14 -48.08
C GLU A 865 -6.95 6.27 -47.20
N LEU A 866 -6.55 5.97 -45.96
CA LEU A 866 -5.91 6.91 -45.04
C LEU A 866 -4.59 7.45 -45.59
N ALA A 867 -3.73 6.57 -46.09
CA ALA A 867 -2.44 6.95 -46.65
C ALA A 867 -2.60 7.82 -47.89
N ARG A 868 -3.53 7.46 -48.80
CA ARG A 868 -3.86 8.26 -49.99
C ARG A 868 -4.42 9.63 -49.62
N ALA A 869 -5.41 9.68 -48.73
CA ALA A 869 -6.00 10.95 -48.30
C ALA A 869 -4.98 11.87 -47.64
N ARG A 870 -4.08 11.31 -46.80
CA ARG A 870 -3.01 12.07 -46.15
C ARG A 870 -2.00 12.64 -47.16
N LEU A 871 -1.58 11.84 -48.14
CA LEU A 871 -0.66 12.28 -49.20
C LEU A 871 -1.29 13.35 -50.08
N ASP A 872 -2.54 13.15 -50.52
CA ASP A 872 -3.30 14.12 -51.33
C ASP A 872 -3.42 15.47 -50.61
N LEU A 873 -3.92 15.44 -49.37
CA LEU A 873 -4.10 16.65 -48.56
C LEU A 873 -2.78 17.35 -48.24
N ALA A 874 -1.71 16.61 -47.92
CA ALA A 874 -0.39 17.20 -47.66
C ALA A 874 0.17 17.90 -48.92
N HIS A 875 0.02 17.28 -50.08
CA HIS A 875 0.46 17.86 -51.35
C HIS A 875 -0.35 19.12 -51.71
N ARG A 876 -1.68 19.05 -51.57
CA ARG A 876 -2.58 20.19 -51.79
C ARG A 876 -2.31 21.34 -50.82
N GLY A 877 -2.04 21.03 -49.55
CA GLY A 877 -1.59 21.99 -48.54
C GLY A 877 -0.29 22.71 -48.90
N ALA A 878 0.73 21.96 -49.32
CA ALA A 878 2.02 22.53 -49.68
C ALA A 878 1.95 23.47 -50.90
N ARG A 879 1.08 23.19 -51.88
CA ARG A 879 0.87 24.01 -53.08
C ARG A 879 0.26 25.39 -52.82
N LEU A 880 -0.36 25.60 -51.65
CA LEU A 880 -0.96 26.89 -51.27
C LEU A 880 -0.02 27.75 -50.41
N VAL A 881 1.04 27.15 -49.86
CA VAL A 881 2.07 27.83 -49.05
C VAL A 881 3.25 28.30 -49.91
N ALA A 882 3.48 27.64 -51.05
CA ALA A 882 4.43 28.02 -52.10
C ALA A 882 3.77 29.00 -53.07
#